data_AF-A0A6G0IKV2-F1
#
_entry.id   AF-A0A6G0IKV2-F1
#
_cell.length_a   1.000
_cell.length_b   1.000
_cell.length_c   1.000
_cell.angle_alpha   90.00
_cell.angle_beta   90.00
_cell.angle_gamma   90.00
#
_symmetry.space_group_name_H-M   'P 1'
#
loop_
_entity.id
_entity.type
_entity.pdbx_description
1 polymer ?
#
loop_
_entity_poly.entity_id
_entity_poly.type
_entity_poly.pdbx_seq_one_letter_code
_entity_poly.pdbx_strand_id
1 'polypeptide(L)'
;MSSSYRDYTKPTHAAAATTETHSASSRLRFNSLTLDELSEELDRRTKETQRLQDEVENATKLTLERFGCAYGIHVSPGQGFHNQKLNVYDSTVLSTNQQAVAQPLISDLDSLNQAEARMDVSSPGEDVLENVIDDLQLNKTHDQPEHETFSYDKAIVNLQTELHKAQTEKDVLSDLRLKDSTKHVGQMEKMLCMLEEVQNIKRAGDQKLQETEDEMLALNRRVETLERNIKDMYSSMCLQCEDAITRPNMASSLRPLSSAAKLTEELNNETDKLQERLFMSVGHLGSEECSGVNKQRERMENLIASLGQEMALLTDKLNSSKSDSLTLSVKLELLKQLAERQTSLHQCNVSELVSTLSSHKDKICCLEQQLIQAQDQLANGQREKEGSLQQAEALQSQLGQLERCSKQMQCKLQEEVKALRRQLEAAREQLRRGGEEKTCLEALLEQRTQEGRISLELLEEKNKELLLRQQDAQQHLAKLKEAQSQCQTLDVDRETLKLKLDDQEKTIDILRLQMESSIQMTVQHSHTIDSLHQENSLLSNQLNQHKLEIQQLRTELDQHKSDLAAADHERRRLQASVVEQSHRVQEETVEKQQLHTQLEVQRIQLLTLTKEHKQLQQLHSCKSEEHKGVVLMLQSQLRNSHDELDQVRSTLRTLEGADGHGLQAAMDMQEKITAKREQIDSLQSKVQHLEETMEKLYQRQLKRDRNAGRER
;
A
#
# COMPACT_ATOMS: atom_id res chain seq x y z
N MET A 1 4.43 -55.37 8.03
CA MET A 1 4.64 -56.63 7.29
C MET A 1 3.61 -56.63 6.16
N SER A 2 3.94 -56.69 4.86
CA SER A 2 5.22 -56.64 4.12
C SER A 2 4.88 -56.09 2.70
N SER A 3 5.54 -55.07 2.15
CA SER A 3 6.88 -55.04 1.53
C SER A 3 7.06 -55.91 0.27
N SER A 4 6.84 -55.33 -0.92
CA SER A 4 7.67 -55.40 -2.16
C SER A 4 6.88 -54.71 -3.31
N TYR A 5 7.32 -53.71 -4.09
CA TYR A 5 8.53 -53.44 -4.90
C TYR A 5 8.63 -54.17 -6.26
N ARG A 6 9.00 -53.38 -7.30
CA ARG A 6 9.50 -53.72 -8.67
C ARG A 6 8.49 -54.15 -9.75
N ASP A 7 8.70 -53.90 -11.05
CA ASP A 7 9.48 -52.86 -11.75
C ASP A 7 9.13 -52.76 -13.27
N TYR A 8 9.53 -51.66 -13.91
CA TYR A 8 9.77 -51.40 -15.35
C TYR A 8 9.05 -52.18 -16.48
N THR A 9 8.49 -51.42 -17.43
CA THR A 9 8.77 -51.64 -18.87
C THR A 9 8.72 -50.32 -19.68
N LYS A 10 9.49 -50.22 -20.76
CA LYS A 10 9.57 -49.08 -21.71
C LYS A 10 9.06 -49.54 -23.09
N PRO A 11 8.48 -48.66 -23.94
CA PRO A 11 9.29 -47.85 -24.87
C PRO A 11 8.68 -46.42 -25.14
N THR A 12 9.39 -45.33 -25.51
CA THR A 12 10.04 -44.97 -26.80
C THR A 12 9.20 -45.34 -28.04
N HIS A 13 8.71 -44.47 -28.93
CA HIS A 13 8.92 -43.03 -29.23
C HIS A 13 7.53 -42.35 -29.45
N ALA A 14 7.31 -41.10 -29.88
CA ALA A 14 8.16 -40.12 -30.58
C ALA A 14 7.94 -38.65 -30.12
N ALA A 15 7.53 -37.72 -31.00
CA ALA A 15 7.60 -36.27 -30.75
C ALA A 15 6.43 -35.44 -31.32
N ALA A 16 5.94 -34.52 -30.49
CA ALA A 16 5.37 -33.21 -30.83
C ALA A 16 5.62 -32.33 -29.56
N ALA A 17 6.12 -31.09 -29.57
CA ALA A 17 5.79 -29.91 -30.38
C ALA A 17 4.34 -29.45 -30.09
N THR A 18 4.07 -28.31 -29.43
CA THR A 18 4.93 -27.18 -29.02
C THR A 18 4.43 -26.45 -27.76
N THR A 19 5.36 -25.84 -27.01
CA THR A 19 5.16 -24.62 -26.18
C THR A 19 3.95 -24.55 -25.24
N GLU A 20 4.10 -25.10 -24.02
CA GLU A 20 3.48 -24.49 -22.84
C GLU A 20 4.45 -23.47 -22.23
N THR A 21 4.09 -22.19 -22.27
CA THR A 21 4.94 -21.10 -21.76
C THR A 21 4.81 -20.99 -20.25
N HIS A 22 5.64 -21.73 -19.50
CA HIS A 22 5.64 -21.66 -18.04
C HIS A 22 5.81 -20.23 -17.52
N SER A 23 4.97 -19.87 -16.55
CA SER A 23 4.93 -18.58 -15.84
C SER A 23 6.14 -18.41 -14.91
N ALA A 24 7.32 -18.21 -15.49
CA ALA A 24 8.55 -17.91 -14.77
C ALA A 24 8.46 -16.55 -14.07
N SER A 25 8.18 -16.55 -12.77
CA SER A 25 8.17 -15.36 -11.92
C SER A 25 9.52 -14.64 -11.99
N SER A 26 9.51 -13.38 -12.47
CA SER A 26 10.68 -12.51 -12.63
C SER A 26 11.28 -12.04 -11.29
N ARG A 27 11.77 -12.99 -10.48
CA ARG A 27 12.52 -12.70 -9.25
C ARG A 27 13.81 -11.95 -9.59
N LEU A 28 13.92 -10.74 -9.07
CA LEU A 28 15.07 -9.85 -9.20
C LEU A 28 16.37 -10.55 -8.77
N ARG A 29 17.31 -10.71 -9.71
CA ARG A 29 18.70 -11.13 -9.47
C ARG A 29 19.65 -10.02 -9.94
N PHE A 30 19.84 -8.99 -9.11
CA PHE A 30 20.81 -7.92 -9.37
C PHE A 30 22.28 -8.34 -9.19
N ASN A 31 22.55 -9.58 -8.73
CA ASN A 31 23.86 -9.98 -8.18
C ASN A 31 24.72 -10.82 -9.16
N SER A 32 24.46 -10.78 -10.47
CA SER A 32 25.23 -11.55 -11.45
C SER A 32 25.20 -10.98 -12.88
N LEU A 33 25.13 -9.66 -13.03
CA LEU A 33 25.23 -8.98 -14.33
C LEU A 33 26.55 -8.19 -14.40
N THR A 34 27.18 -8.20 -15.56
CA THR A 34 28.30 -7.30 -15.89
C THR A 34 27.81 -5.86 -16.08
N LEU A 35 28.74 -4.90 -16.12
CA LEU A 35 28.39 -3.47 -16.25
C LEU A 35 27.64 -3.19 -17.57
N ASP A 36 28.02 -3.89 -18.64
CA ASP A 36 27.42 -3.74 -19.97
C ASP A 36 26.00 -4.34 -20.01
N GLU A 37 25.81 -5.56 -19.47
CA GLU A 37 24.47 -6.17 -19.33
C GLU A 37 23.53 -5.34 -18.43
N LEU A 38 24.07 -4.68 -17.40
CA LEU A 38 23.30 -3.77 -16.55
C LEU A 38 22.92 -2.47 -17.31
N SER A 39 23.79 -1.99 -18.20
CA SER A 39 23.51 -0.87 -19.10
C SER A 39 22.43 -1.22 -20.13
N GLU A 40 22.49 -2.42 -20.72
CA GLU A 40 21.47 -2.91 -21.65
C GLU A 40 20.11 -3.13 -20.97
N GLU A 41 20.05 -3.71 -19.77
CA GLU A 41 18.78 -3.81 -19.01
C GLU A 41 18.27 -2.42 -18.60
N LEU A 42 19.13 -1.46 -18.28
CA LEU A 42 18.73 -0.08 -17.97
C LEU A 42 18.10 0.60 -19.19
N ASP A 43 18.75 0.55 -20.36
CA ASP A 43 18.22 1.08 -21.63
C ASP A 43 16.93 0.37 -22.05
N ARG A 44 16.86 -0.96 -21.93
CA ARG A 44 15.65 -1.74 -22.18
C ARG A 44 14.50 -1.31 -21.26
N ARG A 45 14.78 -1.08 -19.97
CA ARG A 45 13.81 -0.57 -18.99
C ARG A 45 13.38 0.86 -19.28
N THR A 46 14.29 1.74 -19.67
CA THR A 46 13.95 3.12 -20.08
C THR A 46 13.02 3.11 -21.29
N LYS A 47 13.29 2.28 -22.30
CA LYS A 47 12.42 2.10 -23.48
C LYS A 47 11.06 1.47 -23.14
N GLU A 48 11.04 0.50 -22.23
CA GLU A 48 9.81 -0.10 -21.70
C GLU A 48 8.96 0.91 -20.92
N THR A 49 9.58 1.75 -20.08
CA THR A 49 8.91 2.84 -19.35
C THR A 49 8.39 3.92 -20.29
N GLN A 50 9.17 4.38 -21.27
CA GLN A 50 8.72 5.35 -22.26
C GLN A 50 7.51 4.83 -23.03
N ARG A 51 7.55 3.58 -23.53
CA ARG A 51 6.41 2.98 -24.21
C ARG A 51 5.16 2.94 -23.32
N LEU A 52 5.30 2.60 -22.04
CA LEU A 52 4.17 2.59 -21.10
C LEU A 52 3.63 4.00 -20.83
N GLN A 53 4.49 5.03 -20.84
CA GLN A 53 4.07 6.43 -20.77
C GLN A 53 3.30 6.82 -22.05
N ASP A 54 3.81 6.50 -23.23
CA ASP A 54 3.13 6.74 -24.51
C ASP A 54 1.76 6.02 -24.57
N GLU A 55 1.67 4.80 -24.04
CA GLU A 55 0.45 3.99 -24.00
C GLU A 55 -0.58 4.56 -23.00
N VAL A 56 -0.13 5.03 -21.83
CA VAL A 56 -0.97 5.75 -20.85
C VAL A 56 -1.42 7.10 -21.38
N GLU A 57 -0.57 7.87 -22.06
CA GLU A 57 -0.93 9.16 -22.66
C GLU A 57 -1.99 8.95 -23.75
N ASN A 58 -1.81 7.97 -24.65
CA ASN A 58 -2.81 7.65 -25.66
C ASN A 58 -4.13 7.15 -25.05
N ALA A 59 -4.09 6.30 -24.02
CA ALA A 59 -5.30 5.86 -23.32
C ALA A 59 -6.04 7.01 -22.61
N THR A 60 -5.28 7.93 -21.99
CA THR A 60 -5.81 9.14 -21.33
C THR A 60 -6.40 10.09 -22.38
N LYS A 61 -5.73 10.30 -23.51
CA LYS A 61 -6.21 11.10 -24.64
C LYS A 61 -7.49 10.51 -25.24
N LEU A 62 -7.53 9.22 -25.53
CA LEU A 62 -8.72 8.54 -26.06
C LEU A 62 -9.90 8.63 -25.08
N THR A 63 -9.62 8.60 -23.77
CA THR A 63 -10.62 8.81 -22.72
C THR A 63 -11.11 10.27 -22.69
N LEU A 64 -10.22 11.25 -22.82
CA LEU A 64 -10.57 12.67 -22.92
C LEU A 64 -11.38 12.98 -24.18
N GLU A 65 -11.04 12.41 -25.34
CA GLU A 65 -11.84 12.50 -26.57
C GLU A 65 -13.23 11.88 -26.35
N ARG A 66 -13.31 10.72 -25.70
CA ARG A 66 -14.58 10.06 -25.36
C ARG A 66 -15.47 10.87 -24.42
N PHE A 67 -14.91 11.64 -23.49
CA PHE A 67 -15.66 12.58 -22.65
C PHE A 67 -15.98 13.90 -23.38
N GLY A 68 -15.12 14.36 -24.29
CA GLY A 68 -15.31 15.57 -25.09
C GLY A 68 -16.44 15.45 -26.13
N CYS A 69 -16.66 14.25 -26.69
CA CYS A 69 -17.71 14.00 -27.68
C CYS A 69 -19.15 13.98 -27.14
N ALA A 70 -19.37 14.29 -25.85
CA ALA A 70 -20.70 14.34 -25.25
C ALA A 70 -21.50 15.62 -25.54
N TYR A 71 -20.87 16.67 -26.11
CA TYR A 71 -21.56 17.89 -26.56
C TYR A 71 -21.63 17.96 -28.09
N GLY A 72 -22.84 17.78 -28.63
CA GLY A 72 -23.09 17.85 -30.06
C GLY A 72 -23.06 19.28 -30.60
N ILE A 73 -21.96 19.65 -31.27
CA ILE A 73 -21.89 20.80 -32.18
C ILE A 73 -21.42 20.29 -33.55
N HIS A 74 -22.07 20.75 -34.62
CA HIS A 74 -21.83 20.26 -35.98
C HIS A 74 -20.39 20.50 -36.46
N VAL A 75 -19.76 19.45 -36.97
CA VAL A 75 -18.54 19.57 -37.78
C VAL A 75 -18.92 19.99 -39.20
N SER A 76 -18.34 21.10 -39.66
CA SER A 76 -18.14 21.37 -41.09
C SER A 76 -16.63 21.34 -41.37
N PRO A 77 -16.14 20.58 -42.37
CA PRO A 77 -14.71 20.34 -42.54
C PRO A 77 -14.02 21.43 -43.38
N GLY A 78 -12.83 21.88 -42.96
CA GLY A 78 -12.01 22.75 -43.79
C GLY A 78 -10.69 23.20 -43.16
N GLN A 79 -9.57 22.68 -43.71
CA GLN A 79 -8.19 23.17 -43.52
C GLN A 79 -7.65 23.04 -42.06
N GLY A 80 -6.34 22.96 -41.82
CA GLY A 80 -5.21 22.82 -42.74
C GLY A 80 -3.90 22.81 -41.92
N PHE A 81 -2.91 22.01 -42.31
CA PHE A 81 -1.64 21.92 -41.58
C PHE A 81 -0.93 23.28 -41.51
N HIS A 82 -0.28 23.58 -40.38
CA HIS A 82 1.13 23.97 -40.42
C HIS A 82 1.86 23.69 -39.09
N ASN A 83 3.03 23.02 -39.21
CA ASN A 83 4.00 22.96 -38.12
C ASN A 83 4.79 24.27 -38.06
N GLN A 84 5.06 24.77 -36.86
CA GLN A 84 6.26 25.57 -36.59
C GLN A 84 6.93 25.09 -35.30
N LYS A 85 8.17 24.60 -35.43
CA LYS A 85 9.11 24.54 -34.31
C LYS A 85 9.59 25.97 -34.02
N LEU A 86 9.72 26.31 -32.75
CA LEU A 86 10.83 27.17 -32.31
C LEU A 86 11.49 26.55 -31.07
N ASN A 87 12.67 27.06 -30.72
CA ASN A 87 13.71 26.27 -30.07
C ASN A 87 14.20 26.91 -28.77
N VAL A 88 14.50 26.08 -27.77
CA VAL A 88 15.62 26.20 -26.80
C VAL A 88 15.87 27.58 -26.13
N TYR A 89 15.68 27.58 -24.79
CA TYR A 89 16.40 28.36 -23.76
C TYR A 89 16.56 29.88 -23.91
N ASP A 90 16.10 30.62 -22.90
CA ASP A 90 17.05 31.20 -21.94
C ASP A 90 16.43 31.29 -20.52
N SER A 91 17.25 31.53 -19.49
CA SER A 91 16.86 31.59 -18.08
C SER A 91 17.09 32.97 -17.45
N THR A 92 16.02 33.63 -17.00
CA THR A 92 16.13 34.83 -16.14
C THR A 92 15.21 34.70 -14.92
N VAL A 93 15.81 34.50 -13.74
CA VAL A 93 15.12 34.66 -12.46
C VAL A 93 14.99 36.15 -12.15
N LEU A 94 13.78 36.63 -11.87
CA LEU A 94 13.57 37.88 -11.14
C LEU A 94 12.25 37.83 -10.37
N SER A 95 12.30 38.29 -9.11
CA SER A 95 11.18 38.25 -8.17
C SER A 95 10.61 39.64 -7.95
N THR A 96 9.28 39.76 -7.95
CA THR A 96 8.61 40.80 -7.16
C THR A 96 7.25 40.31 -6.65
N ASN A 97 7.04 40.41 -5.34
CA ASN A 97 5.69 40.46 -4.77
C ASN A 97 4.97 41.72 -5.25
N GLN A 98 3.70 41.62 -5.65
CA GLN A 98 2.81 42.77 -5.54
C GLN A 98 1.36 42.39 -5.28
N GLN A 99 0.87 42.89 -4.15
CA GLN A 99 -0.47 42.68 -3.60
C GLN A 99 -1.35 43.85 -4.05
N ALA A 100 -2.46 43.56 -4.76
CA ALA A 100 -3.40 44.57 -5.21
C ALA A 100 -4.83 44.20 -4.75
N VAL A 101 -5.43 45.04 -3.92
CA VAL A 101 -6.82 44.92 -3.46
C VAL A 101 -7.71 45.80 -4.33
N ALA A 102 -8.80 45.25 -4.85
CA ALA A 102 -9.90 46.00 -5.44
C ALA A 102 -11.23 45.35 -5.01
N GLN A 103 -12.21 46.17 -4.62
CA GLN A 103 -13.56 45.75 -4.22
C GLN A 103 -14.57 45.88 -5.38
N PRO A 104 -15.78 45.28 -5.27
CA PRO A 104 -16.62 45.00 -6.43
C PRO A 104 -17.42 46.21 -6.93
N LEU A 105 -17.92 46.08 -8.16
CA LEU A 105 -18.94 46.97 -8.73
C LEU A 105 -20.23 46.17 -8.97
N ILE A 106 -21.37 46.72 -8.54
CA ILE A 106 -22.72 46.22 -8.81
C ILE A 106 -23.37 47.17 -9.82
N SER A 107 -23.97 46.63 -10.88
CA SER A 107 -25.00 47.22 -11.76
C SER A 107 -25.20 46.29 -12.98
N ASP A 108 -26.35 46.18 -13.63
CA ASP A 108 -27.74 46.46 -13.20
C ASP A 108 -28.73 45.72 -14.12
N LEU A 109 -30.05 45.84 -13.86
CA LEU A 109 -31.12 45.06 -14.49
C LEU A 109 -31.74 45.71 -15.77
N ASP A 110 -32.50 44.90 -16.51
CA ASP A 110 -33.55 45.24 -17.50
C ASP A 110 -33.23 46.09 -18.76
N SER A 111 -33.43 45.49 -19.95
CA SER A 111 -34.60 45.81 -20.81
C SER A 111 -34.45 45.34 -22.28
N LEU A 112 -35.25 44.36 -22.71
CA LEU A 112 -36.17 44.52 -23.85
C LEU A 112 -37.23 43.41 -23.85
N ASN A 113 -38.39 43.69 -24.44
CA ASN A 113 -39.58 42.84 -24.34
C ASN A 113 -40.30 42.71 -25.70
N GLN A 114 -41.30 41.82 -25.74
CA GLN A 114 -42.46 41.82 -26.65
C GLN A 114 -42.32 41.28 -28.10
N ALA A 115 -42.92 40.10 -28.31
CA ALA A 115 -43.78 39.79 -29.46
C ALA A 115 -44.81 38.72 -29.06
N GLU A 116 -46.11 38.98 -29.24
CA GLU A 116 -47.20 38.06 -28.89
C GLU A 116 -47.69 37.28 -30.12
N ALA A 117 -48.14 36.01 -29.95
CA ALA A 117 -49.38 35.50 -30.57
C ALA A 117 -49.77 34.07 -30.14
N ARG A 118 -50.94 33.97 -29.48
CA ARG A 118 -51.98 32.92 -29.51
C ARG A 118 -51.76 31.62 -30.31
N MET A 119 -52.17 30.48 -29.74
CA MET A 119 -53.32 29.69 -30.21
C MET A 119 -53.78 28.65 -29.16
N ASP A 120 -55.09 28.43 -29.04
CA ASP A 120 -55.72 27.40 -28.19
C ASP A 120 -55.98 26.10 -28.98
N VAL A 121 -55.87 24.92 -28.35
CA VAL A 121 -56.64 23.70 -28.68
C VAL A 121 -56.97 22.92 -27.40
N SER A 122 -58.10 22.23 -27.36
CA SER A 122 -58.74 21.65 -26.17
C SER A 122 -58.59 20.12 -26.01
N SER A 123 -59.02 19.61 -24.84
CA SER A 123 -59.48 18.23 -24.56
C SER A 123 -60.73 17.84 -25.43
N PRO A 124 -61.29 16.61 -25.41
CA PRO A 124 -61.70 15.78 -24.24
C PRO A 124 -61.09 14.33 -24.31
N GLY A 125 -61.63 13.22 -23.77
CA GLY A 125 -62.89 12.92 -23.05
C GLY A 125 -63.11 11.43 -22.72
N GLU A 126 -64.31 11.12 -22.19
CA GLU A 126 -64.99 9.81 -22.04
C GLU A 126 -64.43 8.71 -21.08
N ASP A 127 -65.24 7.76 -20.56
CA ASP A 127 -66.47 7.92 -19.74
C ASP A 127 -66.99 6.59 -19.09
N VAL A 128 -67.86 6.72 -18.07
CA VAL A 128 -69.04 5.87 -17.71
C VAL A 128 -68.94 4.35 -17.39
N LEU A 129 -69.26 4.00 -16.12
CA LEU A 129 -70.08 2.88 -15.54
C LEU A 129 -69.57 2.58 -14.09
N GLU A 130 -70.32 2.68 -12.98
CA GLU A 130 -71.52 1.92 -12.51
C GLU A 130 -71.25 0.42 -12.22
N ASN A 131 -71.74 -0.23 -11.14
CA ASN A 131 -72.77 0.14 -10.14
C ASN A 131 -72.73 -0.72 -8.83
N VAL A 132 -73.61 -0.43 -7.85
CA VAL A 132 -74.05 -1.28 -6.69
C VAL A 132 -72.98 -1.52 -5.57
N ILE A 133 -73.08 -0.98 -4.34
CA ILE A 133 -73.99 -1.29 -3.18
C ILE A 133 -73.66 -2.69 -2.58
N ASP A 134 -73.34 -2.89 -1.29
CA ASP A 134 -74.03 -2.45 -0.05
C ASP A 134 -73.14 -2.47 1.24
N ASP A 135 -73.73 -2.20 2.40
CA ASP A 135 -73.13 -2.21 3.76
C ASP A 135 -72.43 -3.52 4.20
N LEU A 136 -71.30 -3.41 4.93
CA LEU A 136 -71.22 -3.80 6.36
C LEU A 136 -69.83 -3.56 7.00
N GLN A 137 -69.82 -3.18 8.28
CA GLN A 137 -68.62 -3.05 9.10
C GLN A 137 -68.21 -4.40 9.72
N LEU A 138 -66.91 -4.75 9.69
CA LEU A 138 -66.07 -5.02 10.88
C LEU A 138 -64.74 -5.75 10.57
N ASN A 139 -63.63 -5.10 10.94
CA ASN A 139 -62.40 -5.69 11.50
C ASN A 139 -61.55 -6.73 10.72
N LYS A 140 -60.43 -6.20 10.20
CA LYS A 140 -59.00 -6.61 10.43
C LYS A 140 -58.21 -7.28 9.28
N THR A 141 -56.99 -6.73 9.13
CA THR A 141 -55.73 -7.36 8.64
C THR A 141 -55.76 -8.04 7.27
N HIS A 142 -55.30 -7.35 6.22
CA HIS A 142 -53.94 -7.47 5.67
C HIS A 142 -53.67 -6.34 4.64
N ASP A 143 -52.44 -5.80 4.67
CA ASP A 143 -51.67 -5.04 3.67
C ASP A 143 -52.34 -4.41 2.44
N GLN A 144 -52.15 -3.09 2.30
CA GLN A 144 -51.89 -2.43 1.01
C GLN A 144 -50.83 -1.31 1.19
N PRO A 145 -50.09 -0.94 0.12
CA PRO A 145 -48.84 -0.18 0.26
C PRO A 145 -49.05 1.32 0.50
N GLU A 146 -48.07 1.95 1.16
CA GLU A 146 -47.97 3.41 1.24
C GLU A 146 -47.67 3.98 -0.16
N HIS A 147 -48.69 4.54 -0.81
CA HIS A 147 -48.49 5.49 -1.90
C HIS A 147 -47.92 6.79 -1.30
N GLU A 148 -46.60 6.84 -1.14
CA GLU A 148 -45.91 8.06 -0.72
C GLU A 148 -46.06 9.12 -1.82
N THR A 149 -46.99 10.05 -1.63
CA THR A 149 -47.23 11.17 -2.55
C THR A 149 -45.95 11.99 -2.69
N PHE A 150 -45.30 11.87 -3.84
CA PHE A 150 -43.96 12.42 -4.09
C PHE A 150 -43.98 13.95 -4.16
N SER A 151 -43.91 14.60 -2.98
CA SER A 151 -43.84 16.05 -2.87
C SER A 151 -42.55 16.56 -3.51
N TYR A 152 -42.69 17.33 -4.59
CA TYR A 152 -41.58 17.98 -5.26
C TYR A 152 -40.82 18.92 -4.32
N ASP A 153 -41.51 19.58 -3.38
CA ASP A 153 -40.88 20.43 -2.37
C ASP A 153 -39.98 19.62 -1.41
N LYS A 154 -40.44 18.45 -0.95
CA LYS A 154 -39.63 17.50 -0.16
C LYS A 154 -38.39 17.06 -0.94
N ALA A 155 -38.53 16.78 -2.24
CA ALA A 155 -37.40 16.41 -3.10
C ALA A 155 -36.42 17.57 -3.32
N ILE A 156 -36.91 18.80 -3.53
CA ILE A 156 -36.09 20.01 -3.69
C ILE A 156 -35.31 20.32 -2.42
N VAL A 157 -35.95 20.28 -1.24
CA VAL A 157 -35.27 20.50 0.04
C VAL A 157 -34.21 19.44 0.31
N ASN A 158 -34.49 18.16 0.00
CA ASN A 158 -33.50 17.09 0.10
C ASN A 158 -32.30 17.32 -0.84
N LEU A 159 -32.53 17.70 -2.10
CA LEU A 159 -31.47 18.01 -3.07
C LEU A 159 -30.65 19.25 -2.67
N GLN A 160 -31.28 20.28 -2.11
CA GLN A 160 -30.57 21.45 -1.55
C GLN A 160 -29.71 21.07 -0.33
N THR A 161 -30.21 20.17 0.52
CA THR A 161 -29.50 19.66 1.70
C THR A 161 -28.28 18.83 1.29
N GLU A 162 -28.44 17.88 0.36
CA GLU A 162 -27.33 17.07 -0.16
C GLU A 162 -26.33 17.90 -0.98
N LEU A 163 -26.78 18.95 -1.69
CA LEU A 163 -25.87 19.89 -2.36
C LEU A 163 -25.03 20.68 -1.35
N HIS A 164 -25.62 21.17 -0.25
CA HIS A 164 -24.89 21.86 0.80
C HIS A 164 -23.91 20.94 1.55
N LYS A 165 -24.31 19.69 1.79
CA LYS A 165 -23.45 18.64 2.33
C LYS A 165 -22.28 18.30 1.41
N ALA A 166 -22.53 18.03 0.12
CA ALA A 166 -21.47 17.80 -0.86
C ALA A 166 -20.51 18.99 -1.02
N GLN A 167 -21.02 20.23 -0.90
CA GLN A 167 -20.18 21.44 -0.92
C GLN A 167 -19.31 21.55 0.35
N THR A 168 -19.85 21.28 1.54
CA THR A 168 -19.04 21.28 2.79
C THR A 168 -18.03 20.13 2.85
N GLU A 169 -18.36 18.94 2.34
CA GLU A 169 -17.43 17.81 2.17
C GLU A 169 -16.29 18.18 1.20
N LYS A 170 -16.59 18.82 0.07
CA LYS A 170 -15.61 19.35 -0.89
C LYS A 170 -14.68 20.39 -0.27
N ASP A 171 -15.20 21.27 0.59
CA ASP A 171 -14.39 22.33 1.22
C ASP A 171 -13.46 21.71 2.28
N VAL A 172 -13.94 20.77 3.10
CA VAL A 172 -13.10 19.97 4.01
C VAL A 172 -12.01 19.17 3.27
N LEU A 173 -12.34 18.58 2.11
CA LEU A 173 -11.35 17.90 1.26
C LEU A 173 -10.32 18.87 0.66
N SER A 174 -10.71 20.13 0.43
CA SER A 174 -9.81 21.18 -0.09
C SER A 174 -8.86 21.67 0.99
N ASP A 175 -9.34 21.88 2.23
CA ASP A 175 -8.52 22.17 3.39
C ASP A 175 -7.54 21.03 3.72
N LEU A 176 -7.99 19.77 3.63
CA LEU A 176 -7.14 18.61 3.87
C LEU A 176 -6.01 18.51 2.83
N ARG A 177 -6.32 18.74 1.55
CA ARG A 177 -5.34 18.85 0.46
C ARG A 177 -4.36 20.00 0.67
N LEU A 178 -4.85 21.19 1.08
CA LEU A 178 -4.00 22.34 1.37
C LEU A 178 -3.04 22.04 2.51
N LYS A 179 -3.52 21.40 3.59
CA LYS A 179 -2.73 21.02 4.76
C LYS A 179 -1.65 19.99 4.43
N ASP A 180 -1.95 18.98 3.61
CA ASP A 180 -0.93 17.99 3.21
C ASP A 180 0.06 18.56 2.19
N SER A 181 -0.38 19.44 1.28
CA SER A 181 0.50 20.22 0.40
C SER A 181 1.48 21.10 1.21
N THR A 182 0.99 21.86 2.20
CA THR A 182 1.82 22.66 3.11
C THR A 182 2.84 21.80 3.88
N LYS A 183 2.43 20.61 4.34
CA LYS A 183 3.31 19.64 4.99
C LYS A 183 4.39 19.10 4.03
N HIS A 184 4.04 18.82 2.77
CA HIS A 184 4.99 18.40 1.74
C HIS A 184 5.99 19.52 1.42
N VAL A 185 5.54 20.78 1.29
CA VAL A 185 6.42 21.94 1.10
C VAL A 185 7.39 22.09 2.27
N GLY A 186 6.93 22.05 3.52
CA GLY A 186 7.82 22.11 4.69
C GLY A 186 8.80 20.93 4.81
N GLN A 187 8.45 19.75 4.29
CA GLN A 187 9.38 18.62 4.16
C GLN A 187 10.43 18.87 3.08
N MET A 188 10.04 19.45 1.94
CA MET A 188 10.93 19.82 0.84
C MET A 188 11.90 20.95 1.24
N GLU A 189 11.42 21.98 1.92
CA GLU A 189 12.24 23.04 2.52
C GLU A 189 13.27 22.45 3.48
N LYS A 190 12.85 21.52 4.37
CA LYS A 190 13.80 20.84 5.27
C LYS A 190 14.85 20.02 4.52
N MET A 191 14.51 19.37 3.41
CA MET A 191 15.50 18.69 2.56
C MET A 191 16.48 19.69 1.91
N LEU A 192 16.00 20.85 1.45
CA LEU A 192 16.84 21.89 0.88
C LEU A 192 17.84 22.45 1.91
N CYS A 193 17.39 22.72 3.14
CA CYS A 193 18.29 23.13 4.23
C CYS A 193 19.36 22.06 4.54
N MET A 194 18.99 20.78 4.63
CA MET A 194 19.96 19.69 4.87
C MET A 194 20.94 19.52 3.69
N LEU A 195 20.50 19.76 2.45
CA LEU A 195 21.38 19.75 1.28
C LEU A 195 22.36 20.94 1.30
N GLU A 196 21.91 22.12 1.70
CA GLU A 196 22.76 23.30 1.88
C GLU A 196 23.77 23.11 3.03
N GLU A 197 23.35 22.53 4.17
CA GLU A 197 24.24 22.13 5.27
C GLU A 197 25.33 21.16 4.79
N VAL A 198 24.97 20.11 4.04
CA VAL A 198 25.93 19.15 3.48
C VAL A 198 26.88 19.83 2.48
N GLN A 199 26.41 20.77 1.65
CA GLN A 199 27.27 21.55 0.76
C GLN A 199 28.20 22.52 1.51
N ASN A 200 27.73 23.14 2.59
CA ASN A 200 28.53 24.00 3.47
C ASN A 200 29.63 23.18 4.19
N ILE A 201 29.28 22.01 4.72
CA ILE A 201 30.23 21.06 5.33
C ILE A 201 31.27 20.61 4.29
N LYS A 202 30.83 20.28 3.05
CA LYS A 202 31.75 19.93 1.98
C LYS A 202 32.71 21.08 1.66
N ARG A 203 32.20 22.30 1.42
CA ARG A 203 33.04 23.48 1.13
C ARG A 203 34.05 23.78 2.25
N ALA A 204 33.64 23.63 3.51
CA ALA A 204 34.54 23.79 4.66
C ALA A 204 35.58 22.66 4.78
N GLY A 205 35.25 21.44 4.36
CA GLY A 205 36.19 20.32 4.26
C GLY A 205 37.19 20.51 3.13
N ASP A 206 36.71 20.84 1.92
CA ASP A 206 37.51 21.14 0.73
C ASP A 206 38.50 22.30 1.03
N GLN A 207 38.04 23.38 1.68
CA GLN A 207 38.88 24.51 2.09
C GLN A 207 39.97 24.10 3.10
N LYS A 208 39.63 23.35 4.17
CA LYS A 208 40.62 22.89 5.14
C LYS A 208 41.66 21.96 4.51
N LEU A 209 41.25 21.14 3.54
CA LEU A 209 42.16 20.27 2.81
C LEU A 209 43.15 21.12 2.00
N GLN A 210 42.69 22.17 1.31
CA GLN A 210 43.55 23.13 0.61
C GLN A 210 44.50 23.85 1.57
N GLU A 211 44.02 24.31 2.73
CA GLU A 211 44.86 24.94 3.77
C GLU A 211 45.98 23.99 4.25
N THR A 212 45.67 22.70 4.49
CA THR A 212 46.70 21.70 4.85
C THR A 212 47.65 21.34 3.69
N GLU A 213 47.21 21.42 2.44
CA GLU A 213 48.08 21.25 1.28
C GLU A 213 49.05 22.43 1.12
N ASP A 214 48.59 23.67 1.32
CA ASP A 214 49.43 24.86 1.30
C ASP A 214 50.45 24.88 2.45
N GLU A 215 50.07 24.42 3.66
CA GLU A 215 51.01 24.20 4.77
C GLU A 215 52.07 23.14 4.43
N MET A 216 51.66 22.02 3.82
CA MET A 216 52.57 20.96 3.37
C MET A 216 53.54 21.47 2.28
N LEU A 217 53.05 22.26 1.32
CA LEU A 217 53.88 22.88 0.28
C LEU A 217 54.86 23.91 0.87
N ALA A 218 54.44 24.68 1.88
CA ALA A 218 55.32 25.59 2.60
C ALA A 218 56.41 24.84 3.38
N LEU A 219 56.06 23.70 4.00
CA LEU A 219 57.01 22.83 4.70
C LEU A 219 58.00 22.19 3.72
N ASN A 220 57.55 21.67 2.57
CA ASN A 220 58.41 21.10 1.54
C ASN A 220 59.41 22.14 0.99
N ARG A 221 58.96 23.36 0.67
CA ARG A 221 59.86 24.48 0.28
C ARG A 221 60.91 24.79 1.35
N ARG A 222 60.55 24.65 2.64
CA ARG A 222 61.49 24.82 3.76
C ARG A 222 62.50 23.67 3.85
N VAL A 223 62.08 22.43 3.60
CA VAL A 223 62.97 21.26 3.50
C VAL A 223 63.95 21.42 2.33
N GLU A 224 63.47 21.70 1.12
CA GLU A 224 64.33 21.97 -0.05
C GLU A 224 65.35 23.09 0.22
N THR A 225 64.96 24.12 0.97
CA THR A 225 65.85 25.22 1.34
C THR A 225 66.93 24.78 2.34
N LEU A 226 66.59 23.91 3.29
CA LEU A 226 67.56 23.30 4.20
C LEU A 226 68.50 22.33 3.45
N GLU A 227 68.00 21.50 2.54
CA GLU A 227 68.81 20.63 1.68
C GLU A 227 69.78 21.43 0.81
N ARG A 228 69.32 22.54 0.21
CA ARG A 228 70.14 23.45 -0.58
C ARG A 228 71.24 24.08 0.30
N ASN A 229 70.89 24.62 1.47
CA ASN A 229 71.86 25.15 2.43
C ASN A 229 72.89 24.09 2.89
N ILE A 230 72.47 22.84 3.10
CA ILE A 230 73.37 21.73 3.45
C ILE A 230 74.32 21.42 2.29
N LYS A 231 73.80 21.39 1.05
CA LYS A 231 74.59 21.16 -0.16
C LYS A 231 75.61 22.28 -0.41
N ASP A 232 75.20 23.53 -0.22
CA ASP A 232 76.05 24.72 -0.36
C ASP A 232 77.12 24.76 0.75
N MET A 233 76.78 24.38 1.98
CA MET A 233 77.73 24.21 3.09
C MET A 233 78.75 23.10 2.78
N TYR A 234 78.31 21.96 2.22
CA TYR A 234 79.19 20.86 1.83
C TYR A 234 80.13 21.29 0.69
N SER A 235 79.63 22.01 -0.31
CA SER A 235 80.44 22.60 -1.38
C SER A 235 81.45 23.63 -0.87
N SER A 236 81.05 24.47 0.09
CA SER A 236 81.93 25.44 0.76
C SER A 236 83.03 24.75 1.56
N MET A 237 82.71 23.66 2.27
CA MET A 237 83.71 22.82 2.96
C MET A 237 84.69 22.16 1.97
N CYS A 238 84.21 21.64 0.83
CA CYS A 238 85.10 21.10 -0.20
C CYS A 238 86.07 22.16 -0.76
N LEU A 239 85.60 23.39 -0.99
CA LEU A 239 86.44 24.51 -1.44
C LEU A 239 87.49 24.94 -0.39
N GLN A 240 87.31 24.61 0.89
CA GLN A 240 88.30 24.86 1.95
C GLN A 240 89.33 23.75 2.12
N CYS A 241 89.26 22.66 1.34
CA CYS A 241 90.16 21.51 1.47
C CYS A 241 91.41 21.54 0.56
N GLU A 242 91.50 22.43 -0.43
CA GLU A 242 92.65 22.47 -1.37
C GLU A 242 93.71 23.54 -1.00
N ASP A 243 93.33 24.67 -0.40
CA ASP A 243 94.21 25.84 -0.18
C ASP A 243 94.64 26.08 1.29
N ALA A 244 95.42 25.18 1.92
CA ALA A 244 96.22 25.51 3.13
C ALA A 244 97.26 24.45 3.59
N ILE A 245 98.27 24.08 2.78
CA ILE A 245 99.40 23.23 3.25
C ILE A 245 100.76 23.96 3.26
N THR A 246 100.90 24.99 4.11
CA THR A 246 102.23 25.46 4.58
C THR A 246 102.18 26.10 5.99
N ARG A 247 103.22 25.88 6.81
CA ARG A 247 103.50 26.48 8.14
C ARG A 247 105.05 26.63 8.28
N PRO A 248 105.66 27.31 9.30
CA PRO A 248 105.15 27.80 10.60
C PRO A 248 105.35 29.36 10.74
N ASN A 249 105.62 30.07 11.86
CA ASN A 249 105.97 29.73 13.25
C ASN A 249 105.81 30.92 14.26
N MET A 250 105.89 30.61 15.57
CA MET A 250 106.17 31.49 16.73
C MET A 250 105.15 32.58 17.15
N ALA A 251 105.36 33.12 18.38
CA ALA A 251 104.39 33.92 19.16
C ALA A 251 105.07 34.93 20.14
N SER A 252 104.33 35.93 20.67
CA SER A 252 104.79 36.83 21.77
C SER A 252 103.68 37.74 22.38
N SER A 253 103.91 38.22 23.62
CA SER A 253 103.16 39.27 24.40
C SER A 253 101.90 38.81 25.18
N LEU A 254 101.66 38.94 26.52
CA LEU A 254 102.07 39.79 27.70
C LEU A 254 100.98 40.85 28.10
N ARG A 255 100.70 41.27 29.37
CA ARG A 255 101.29 41.06 30.74
C ARG A 255 100.34 41.51 31.91
N PRO A 256 100.61 41.14 33.20
CA PRO A 256 100.13 41.85 34.43
C PRO A 256 101.22 42.13 35.54
N LEU A 257 100.81 42.62 36.76
CA LEU A 257 101.51 42.73 38.10
C LEU A 257 102.18 44.08 38.60
N SER A 258 102.88 44.11 39.77
CA SER A 258 102.84 45.20 40.83
C SER A 258 104.11 45.53 41.71
N SER A 259 104.17 46.69 42.43
CA SER A 259 104.80 47.02 43.79
C SER A 259 106.15 47.84 44.02
N ALA A 260 106.21 48.69 45.11
CA ALA A 260 107.31 49.09 46.09
C ALA A 260 108.41 50.28 46.01
N ALA A 261 108.36 51.24 46.99
CA ALA A 261 109.31 51.95 47.98
C ALA A 261 110.79 52.60 47.84
N LYS A 262 111.05 53.75 48.58
CA LYS A 262 112.28 54.32 49.35
C LYS A 262 113.54 55.02 48.67
N LEU A 263 114.49 55.86 49.24
CA LEU A 263 114.77 56.76 50.47
C LEU A 263 115.99 57.80 50.29
N THR A 264 116.56 58.50 51.33
CA THR A 264 117.45 59.76 51.32
C THR A 264 118.56 59.97 52.48
N GLU A 265 119.31 61.13 52.58
CA GLU A 265 120.25 61.79 53.64
C GLU A 265 121.77 61.34 53.89
N GLU A 266 122.81 61.96 54.60
CA GLU A 266 123.11 63.08 55.61
C GLU A 266 124.69 63.49 55.77
N LEU A 267 125.17 64.64 56.41
CA LEU A 267 126.61 65.09 56.80
C LEU A 267 126.70 66.46 57.64
N ASN A 268 127.77 67.15 58.23
CA ASN A 268 129.19 67.01 58.82
C ASN A 268 129.80 68.39 59.44
N ASN A 269 130.92 68.52 60.25
CA ASN A 269 131.41 69.82 60.94
C ASN A 269 132.90 70.05 61.59
N GLU A 270 133.41 71.32 61.83
CA GLU A 270 134.42 71.99 62.85
C GLU A 270 136.02 72.32 62.79
N THR A 271 136.72 72.90 63.88
CA THR A 271 137.76 74.08 64.01
C THR A 271 139.17 74.06 64.84
N ASP A 272 140.04 75.17 64.96
CA ASP A 272 140.85 75.82 66.16
C ASP A 272 142.14 76.86 66.07
N LYS A 273 142.97 77.23 67.16
CA LYS A 273 143.64 78.61 67.59
C LYS A 273 145.19 78.84 68.09
N LEU A 274 145.77 80.09 68.40
CA LEU A 274 146.73 80.59 69.57
C LEU A 274 147.61 82.01 69.60
N GLN A 275 148.62 82.32 70.54
CA GLN A 275 148.99 83.66 71.30
C GLN A 275 150.51 84.06 71.83
N GLU A 276 150.89 85.34 72.36
CA GLU A 276 151.78 85.77 73.61
C GLU A 276 152.40 87.29 73.88
N ARG A 277 153.50 87.64 74.71
CA ARG A 277 153.78 88.96 75.55
C ARG A 277 155.25 89.37 76.19
N LEU A 278 155.67 90.67 76.57
CA LEU A 278 156.54 91.26 77.77
C LEU A 278 157.50 92.61 77.74
N PHE A 279 158.24 93.08 78.84
CA PHE A 279 158.76 94.51 79.19
C PHE A 279 159.96 94.77 80.27
N MET A 280 160.78 95.90 80.34
CA MET A 280 161.60 96.58 81.52
C MET A 280 162.92 97.45 81.14
N SER A 281 163.81 98.26 81.88
CA SER A 281 164.04 99.03 83.22
C SER A 281 165.30 100.07 83.26
N VAL A 282 165.77 100.73 84.40
CA VAL A 282 166.81 101.88 84.59
C VAL A 282 167.79 101.83 85.89
N GLY A 283 168.80 102.75 86.15
CA GLY A 283 169.92 102.80 87.22
C GLY A 283 169.77 103.67 88.53
N HIS A 284 170.71 104.20 89.41
CA HIS A 284 172.21 104.53 89.61
C HIS A 284 172.50 104.95 91.15
N LEU A 285 173.59 105.46 91.88
CA LEU A 285 175.09 105.78 91.88
C LEU A 285 175.62 106.27 93.35
N GLY A 286 176.95 106.33 93.77
CA GLY A 286 177.51 107.16 94.92
C GLY A 286 178.90 106.89 95.69
N SER A 287 179.57 107.94 96.28
CA SER A 287 180.59 108.12 97.43
C SER A 287 182.19 107.93 97.46
N GLU A 288 182.89 108.84 98.23
CA GLU A 288 184.14 108.79 99.14
C GLU A 288 185.68 109.08 98.76
N GLU A 289 186.49 109.65 99.73
CA GLU A 289 188.00 109.95 99.83
C GLU A 289 188.69 111.18 99.10
N CYS A 290 190.03 111.54 99.18
CA CYS A 290 190.97 112.15 100.22
C CYS A 290 192.36 112.63 99.57
N SER A 291 193.49 113.19 100.12
CA SER A 291 194.00 113.95 101.32
C SER A 291 195.50 114.51 101.16
N GLY A 292 196.10 115.39 102.04
CA GLY A 292 197.59 115.49 102.32
C GLY A 292 198.49 116.81 102.33
N VAL A 293 199.21 117.11 103.46
CA VAL A 293 200.67 117.57 103.64
C VAL A 293 201.22 119.07 103.68
N ASN A 294 201.85 119.48 104.84
CA ASN A 294 202.98 120.45 105.17
C ASN A 294 202.89 122.02 105.04
N LYS A 295 203.71 122.92 105.69
CA LYS A 295 204.94 122.87 106.58
C LYS A 295 205.25 124.18 107.42
N GLN A 296 205.95 124.06 108.59
CA GLN A 296 207.05 124.93 109.19
C GLN A 296 206.80 126.44 109.57
N ARG A 297 207.41 127.17 110.56
CA ARG A 297 208.04 126.97 111.92
C ARG A 297 208.50 128.34 112.52
N GLU A 298 208.71 128.41 113.85
CA GLU A 298 209.61 129.33 114.61
C GLU A 298 209.72 130.83 114.28
N ARG A 299 209.22 131.66 115.22
CA ARG A 299 209.98 132.75 115.88
C ARG A 299 209.41 133.16 117.25
N MET A 300 208.29 132.55 117.62
CA MET A 300 208.09 131.76 118.85
C MET A 300 208.01 132.48 120.21
N GLU A 301 208.73 133.59 120.45
CA GLU A 301 208.82 134.18 121.80
C GLU A 301 208.08 135.51 121.93
N ASN A 302 208.11 136.37 120.90
CA ASN A 302 207.27 137.59 120.88
C ASN A 302 205.76 137.31 120.71
N LEU A 303 205.39 136.11 120.24
CA LEU A 303 204.00 135.74 119.93
C LEU A 303 203.12 135.66 121.19
N ILE A 304 203.70 135.36 122.36
CA ILE A 304 202.97 135.13 123.62
C ILE A 304 202.12 136.35 124.00
N ALA A 305 202.61 137.57 123.73
CA ALA A 305 201.86 138.80 124.00
C ALA A 305 200.71 139.05 123.00
N SER A 306 200.91 138.78 121.70
CA SER A 306 199.87 139.04 120.68
C SER A 306 198.77 137.99 120.66
N LEU A 307 199.08 136.73 121.00
CA LEU A 307 198.09 135.64 121.05
C LEU A 307 196.97 135.89 122.07
N GLY A 308 197.28 136.56 123.18
CA GLY A 308 196.30 136.96 124.20
C GLY A 308 195.20 137.88 123.67
N GLN A 309 195.42 138.57 122.55
CA GLN A 309 194.48 139.51 121.96
C GLN A 309 193.65 138.90 120.81
N GLU A 310 194.14 137.87 120.12
CA GLU A 310 193.35 137.11 119.12
C GLU A 310 192.38 136.11 119.74
N MET A 311 192.72 135.51 120.90
CA MET A 311 191.87 134.54 121.61
C MET A 311 190.46 135.08 121.92
N ALA A 312 190.35 136.37 122.23
CA ALA A 312 189.05 137.02 122.42
C ALA A 312 188.23 137.07 121.11
N LEU A 313 188.86 137.50 120.01
CA LEU A 313 188.20 137.77 118.72
C LEU A 313 187.76 136.47 117.99
N LEU A 314 188.42 135.35 118.25
CA LEU A 314 187.99 134.04 117.75
C LEU A 314 186.77 133.47 118.50
N THR A 315 186.61 133.82 119.78
CA THR A 315 185.51 133.32 120.63
C THR A 315 184.15 133.79 120.10
N ASP A 316 184.04 135.03 119.60
CA ASP A 316 182.78 135.56 119.06
C ASP A 316 182.37 134.92 117.72
N LYS A 317 183.32 134.59 116.84
CA LYS A 317 183.02 133.89 115.58
C LYS A 317 182.47 132.48 115.80
N LEU A 318 182.81 131.83 116.91
CA LEU A 318 182.27 130.52 117.27
C LEU A 318 180.75 130.58 117.55
N ASN A 319 180.22 131.75 117.94
CA ASN A 319 178.80 131.93 118.21
C ASN A 319 177.97 132.21 116.93
N SER A 320 178.54 132.85 115.89
CA SER A 320 177.80 133.10 114.65
C SER A 320 177.62 131.85 113.78
N SER A 321 178.52 130.87 113.85
CA SER A 321 178.40 129.62 113.08
C SER A 321 177.23 128.73 113.53
N LYS A 322 176.62 129.00 114.69
CA LYS A 322 175.65 128.10 115.33
C LYS A 322 174.18 128.39 114.95
N SER A 323 173.87 129.58 114.43
CA SER A 323 172.53 129.95 113.94
C SER A 323 172.18 129.28 112.61
N ASP A 324 173.15 129.18 111.71
CA ASP A 324 172.90 128.83 110.31
C ASP A 324 172.56 127.33 110.16
N SER A 325 173.17 126.49 111.00
CA SER A 325 172.89 125.05 111.09
C SER A 325 171.43 124.75 111.46
N LEU A 326 170.84 125.50 112.39
CA LEU A 326 169.42 125.35 112.76
C LEU A 326 168.49 125.73 111.59
N THR A 327 168.89 126.70 110.77
CA THR A 327 168.11 127.13 109.59
C THR A 327 168.11 126.07 108.49
N LEU A 328 169.18 125.27 108.36
CA LEU A 328 169.26 124.17 107.41
C LEU A 328 168.32 123.00 107.82
N SER A 329 168.27 122.68 109.12
CA SER A 329 167.40 121.65 109.69
C SER A 329 165.92 121.87 109.35
N VAL A 330 165.42 123.10 109.57
CA VAL A 330 164.01 123.46 109.30
C VAL A 330 163.65 123.34 107.81
N LYS A 331 164.60 123.66 106.90
CA LYS A 331 164.38 123.51 105.45
C LYS A 331 164.27 122.04 105.02
N LEU A 332 165.02 121.13 105.65
CA LEU A 332 165.00 119.71 105.32
C LEU A 332 163.66 119.06 105.65
N GLU A 333 163.12 119.34 106.84
CA GLU A 333 161.84 118.78 107.31
C GLU A 333 160.65 119.31 106.48
N LEU A 334 160.71 120.56 106.02
CA LEU A 334 159.73 121.14 105.09
C LEU A 334 159.73 120.43 103.72
N LEU A 335 160.91 120.05 103.22
CA LEU A 335 161.08 119.34 101.95
C LEU A 335 160.54 117.90 102.04
N LYS A 336 160.77 117.24 103.17
CA LYS A 336 160.19 115.93 103.52
C LYS A 336 158.66 115.95 103.55
N GLN A 337 158.04 116.92 104.24
CA GLN A 337 156.57 117.05 104.26
C GLN A 337 155.95 117.32 102.87
N LEU A 338 156.68 117.95 101.97
CA LEU A 338 156.24 118.14 100.58
C LEU A 338 156.19 116.80 99.82
N ALA A 339 157.25 116.00 99.93
CA ALA A 339 157.35 114.68 99.29
C ALA A 339 156.32 113.69 99.83
N GLU A 340 156.09 113.67 101.14
CA GLU A 340 155.07 112.84 101.79
C GLU A 340 153.66 113.18 101.28
N ARG A 341 153.32 114.48 101.17
CA ARG A 341 152.03 114.92 100.60
C ARG A 341 151.85 114.51 99.14
N GLN A 342 152.87 114.68 98.31
CA GLN A 342 152.79 114.33 96.89
C GLN A 342 152.66 112.81 96.69
N THR A 343 153.35 112.00 97.50
CA THR A 343 153.26 110.54 97.47
C THR A 343 151.85 110.05 97.85
N SER A 344 151.27 110.64 98.91
CA SER A 344 149.88 110.37 99.34
C SER A 344 148.84 110.66 98.24
N LEU A 345 148.98 111.79 97.54
CA LEU A 345 148.08 112.16 96.44
C LEU A 345 148.12 111.14 95.28
N HIS A 346 149.31 110.70 94.87
CA HIS A 346 149.44 109.69 93.82
C HIS A 346 148.84 108.34 94.25
N GLN A 347 149.04 107.92 95.50
CA GLN A 347 148.49 106.66 96.02
C GLN A 347 146.95 106.67 96.08
N CYS A 348 146.34 107.84 96.36
CA CYS A 348 144.89 108.02 96.32
C CYS A 348 144.34 107.82 94.89
N ASN A 349 144.91 108.54 93.91
CA ASN A 349 144.47 108.48 92.51
C ASN A 349 144.63 107.06 91.90
N VAL A 350 145.70 106.34 92.24
CA VAL A 350 145.89 104.94 91.82
C VAL A 350 144.83 104.02 92.42
N SER A 351 144.43 104.24 93.68
CA SER A 351 143.39 103.44 94.35
C SER A 351 142.00 103.65 93.72
N GLU A 352 141.69 104.87 93.29
CA GLU A 352 140.46 105.21 92.57
C GLU A 352 140.43 104.59 91.16
N LEU A 353 141.55 104.62 90.43
CA LEU A 353 141.69 103.93 89.14
C LEU A 353 141.55 102.41 89.26
N VAL A 354 142.16 101.78 90.27
CA VAL A 354 142.00 100.33 90.52
C VAL A 354 140.55 99.98 90.86
N SER A 355 139.87 100.81 91.67
CA SER A 355 138.47 100.59 92.05
C SER A 355 137.51 100.72 90.87
N THR A 356 137.69 101.74 90.02
CA THR A 356 136.87 101.92 88.80
C THR A 356 137.13 100.82 87.78
N LEU A 357 138.37 100.35 87.62
CA LEU A 357 138.71 99.24 86.72
C LEU A 357 138.13 97.89 87.22
N SER A 358 138.14 97.64 88.54
CA SER A 358 137.42 96.49 89.12
C SER A 358 135.92 96.55 88.82
N SER A 359 135.28 97.71 89.04
CA SER A 359 133.85 97.88 88.75
C SER A 359 133.50 97.65 87.27
N HIS A 360 134.39 98.02 86.34
CA HIS A 360 134.21 97.70 84.92
C HIS A 360 134.38 96.20 84.63
N LYS A 361 135.35 95.52 85.24
CA LYS A 361 135.53 94.07 85.13
C LYS A 361 134.29 93.32 85.61
N ASP A 362 133.79 93.65 86.80
CA ASP A 362 132.62 93.00 87.40
C ASP A 362 131.37 93.21 86.51
N LYS A 363 131.23 94.40 85.90
CA LYS A 363 130.16 94.70 84.95
C LYS A 363 130.29 93.95 83.62
N ILE A 364 131.50 93.67 83.15
CA ILE A 364 131.74 92.82 81.97
C ILE A 364 131.31 91.38 82.27
N CYS A 365 131.74 90.79 83.40
CA CYS A 365 131.36 89.43 83.78
C CYS A 365 129.82 89.26 83.88
N CYS A 366 129.12 90.26 84.42
CA CYS A 366 127.65 90.26 84.45
C CYS A 366 127.02 90.28 83.04
N LEU A 367 127.60 90.98 82.07
CA LEU A 367 127.11 91.03 80.69
C LEU A 367 127.43 89.74 79.92
N GLU A 368 128.62 89.16 80.14
CA GLU A 368 128.98 87.84 79.58
C GLU A 368 128.02 86.75 80.06
N GLN A 369 127.67 86.76 81.35
CA GLN A 369 126.72 85.78 81.91
C GLN A 369 125.28 86.01 81.40
N GLN A 370 124.87 87.26 81.17
CA GLN A 370 123.60 87.56 80.50
C GLN A 370 123.58 87.09 79.04
N LEU A 371 124.71 87.21 78.32
CA LEU A 371 124.82 86.74 76.93
C LEU A 371 124.67 85.22 76.83
N ILE A 372 125.34 84.47 77.71
CA ILE A 372 125.20 83.01 77.80
C ILE A 372 123.75 82.63 78.11
N GLN A 373 123.13 83.29 79.11
CA GLN A 373 121.74 83.02 79.50
C GLN A 373 120.74 83.33 78.37
N ALA A 374 121.01 84.33 77.53
CA ALA A 374 120.22 84.63 76.34
C ALA A 374 120.43 83.61 75.21
N GLN A 375 121.65 83.09 75.03
CA GLN A 375 121.94 82.02 74.07
C GLN A 375 121.25 80.70 74.47
N ASP A 376 121.28 80.34 75.75
CA ASP A 376 120.54 79.18 76.27
C ASP A 376 119.02 79.33 76.08
N GLN A 377 118.46 80.51 76.33
CA GLN A 377 117.04 80.79 76.07
C GLN A 377 116.69 80.67 74.58
N LEU A 378 117.55 81.17 73.68
CA LEU A 378 117.37 81.03 72.23
C LEU A 378 117.42 79.55 71.79
N ALA A 379 118.38 78.79 72.29
CA ALA A 379 118.52 77.36 71.99
C ALA A 379 117.34 76.52 72.54
N ASN A 380 116.83 76.87 73.72
CA ASN A 380 115.61 76.26 74.27
C ASN A 380 114.38 76.60 73.43
N GLY A 381 114.14 77.88 73.11
CA GLY A 381 113.03 78.31 72.28
C GLY A 381 113.06 77.72 70.85
N GLN A 382 114.24 77.53 70.27
CA GLN A 382 114.39 76.81 69.00
C GLN A 382 114.00 75.33 69.14
N ARG A 383 114.49 74.62 70.17
CA ARG A 383 114.10 73.21 70.43
C ARG A 383 112.61 73.05 70.70
N GLU A 384 112.00 73.95 71.46
CA GLU A 384 110.55 73.95 71.73
C GLU A 384 109.74 74.19 70.45
N LYS A 385 110.18 75.10 69.58
CA LYS A 385 109.59 75.35 68.25
C LYS A 385 109.73 74.13 67.33
N GLU A 386 110.88 73.45 67.34
CA GLU A 386 111.15 72.28 66.51
C GLU A 386 110.31 71.06 66.97
N GLY A 387 110.21 70.83 68.27
CA GLY A 387 109.30 69.85 68.86
C GLY A 387 107.83 70.17 68.60
N SER A 388 107.45 71.45 68.66
CA SER A 388 106.09 71.90 68.31
C SER A 388 105.76 71.67 66.84
N LEU A 389 106.73 71.86 65.94
CA LEU A 389 106.58 71.60 64.51
C LEU A 389 106.40 70.09 64.24
N GLN A 390 107.24 69.24 64.82
CA GLN A 390 107.10 67.78 64.73
C GLN A 390 105.76 67.30 65.30
N GLN A 391 105.29 67.91 66.41
CA GLN A 391 103.98 67.61 66.98
C GLN A 391 102.83 68.05 66.04
N ALA A 392 102.96 69.21 65.38
CA ALA A 392 101.98 69.66 64.39
C ALA A 392 101.93 68.76 63.15
N GLU A 393 103.08 68.33 62.62
CA GLU A 393 103.18 67.39 61.50
C GLU A 393 102.61 66.00 61.86
N ALA A 394 102.83 65.53 63.08
CA ALA A 394 102.24 64.30 63.60
C ALA A 394 100.71 64.41 63.70
N LEU A 395 100.18 65.53 64.23
CA LEU A 395 98.74 65.79 64.31
C LEU A 395 98.10 65.94 62.92
N GLN A 396 98.77 66.63 61.98
CA GLN A 396 98.30 66.76 60.59
C GLN A 396 98.30 65.40 59.86
N SER A 397 99.29 64.54 60.15
CA SER A 397 99.34 63.16 59.66
C SER A 397 98.21 62.30 60.23
N GLN A 398 97.87 62.46 61.51
CA GLN A 398 96.71 61.81 62.13
C GLN A 398 95.39 62.32 61.54
N LEU A 399 95.24 63.64 61.36
CA LEU A 399 94.07 64.25 60.72
C LEU A 399 93.88 63.70 59.29
N GLY A 400 94.96 63.66 58.51
CA GLY A 400 94.96 63.10 57.16
C GLY A 400 94.70 61.58 57.10
N GLN A 401 94.97 60.83 58.17
CA GLN A 401 94.54 59.43 58.30
C GLN A 401 93.05 59.33 58.67
N LEU A 402 92.58 60.13 59.63
CA LEU A 402 91.19 60.18 60.05
C LEU A 402 90.26 60.61 58.92
N GLU A 403 90.66 61.60 58.10
CA GLU A 403 89.94 61.98 56.89
C GLU A 403 89.83 60.83 55.88
N ARG A 404 90.92 60.08 55.65
CA ARG A 404 90.90 58.93 54.73
C ARG A 404 90.01 57.81 55.27
N CYS A 405 90.06 57.53 56.57
CA CYS A 405 89.18 56.58 57.24
C CYS A 405 87.70 57.01 57.11
N SER A 406 87.40 58.29 57.39
CA SER A 406 86.07 58.88 57.28
C SER A 406 85.52 58.81 55.85
N LYS A 407 86.31 59.24 54.85
CA LYS A 407 85.96 59.16 53.41
C LYS A 407 85.76 57.70 52.97
N GLN A 408 86.60 56.77 53.41
CA GLN A 408 86.44 55.34 53.11
C GLN A 408 85.17 54.75 53.73
N MET A 409 84.86 55.09 54.99
CA MET A 409 83.61 54.69 55.65
C MET A 409 82.38 55.31 54.97
N GLN A 410 82.46 56.59 54.56
CA GLN A 410 81.41 57.25 53.80
C GLN A 410 81.13 56.57 52.46
N CYS A 411 82.17 56.15 51.73
CA CYS A 411 82.00 55.36 50.50
C CYS A 411 81.33 54.00 50.77
N LYS A 412 81.80 53.23 51.76
CA LYS A 412 81.20 51.95 52.15
C LYS A 412 79.72 52.09 52.51
N LEU A 413 79.39 53.03 53.40
CA LEU A 413 78.01 53.34 53.79
C LEU A 413 77.16 53.78 52.60
N GLN A 414 77.73 54.52 51.64
CA GLN A 414 77.02 54.90 50.43
C GLN A 414 76.75 53.71 49.49
N GLU A 415 77.68 52.74 49.41
CA GLU A 415 77.50 51.50 48.65
C GLU A 415 76.49 50.56 49.33
N GLU A 416 76.55 50.42 50.65
CA GLU A 416 75.57 49.68 51.46
C GLU A 416 74.17 50.29 51.30
N VAL A 417 74.01 51.61 51.37
CA VAL A 417 72.73 52.30 51.12
C VAL A 417 72.26 52.10 49.67
N LYS A 418 73.16 52.08 48.68
CA LYS A 418 72.82 51.75 47.28
C LYS A 418 72.45 50.27 47.09
N ALA A 419 72.97 49.35 47.91
CA ALA A 419 72.62 47.93 47.88
C ALA A 419 71.25 47.70 48.55
N LEU A 420 71.06 48.22 49.76
CA LEU A 420 69.80 48.18 50.51
C LEU A 420 68.65 48.85 49.75
N ARG A 421 68.91 49.96 49.05
CA ARG A 421 67.89 50.57 48.15
C ARG A 421 67.45 49.61 47.06
N ARG A 422 68.38 48.96 46.34
CA ARG A 422 68.04 47.98 45.29
C ARG A 422 67.32 46.75 45.85
N GLN A 423 67.70 46.28 47.03
CA GLN A 423 67.00 45.19 47.72
C GLN A 423 65.56 45.60 48.10
N LEU A 424 65.36 46.81 48.61
CA LEU A 424 64.04 47.35 48.93
C LEU A 424 63.18 47.56 47.67
N GLU A 425 63.77 48.01 46.56
CA GLU A 425 63.12 48.15 45.26
C GLU A 425 62.72 46.77 44.70
N ALA A 426 63.61 45.77 44.74
CA ALA A 426 63.31 44.41 44.34
C ALA A 426 62.22 43.75 45.22
N ALA A 427 62.24 43.97 46.54
CA ALA A 427 61.22 43.48 47.45
C ALA A 427 59.85 44.13 47.21
N ARG A 428 59.80 45.44 46.93
CA ARG A 428 58.59 46.16 46.53
C ARG A 428 58.04 45.66 45.19
N GLU A 429 58.93 45.38 44.24
CA GLU A 429 58.58 44.83 42.92
C GLU A 429 58.00 43.41 43.03
N GLN A 430 58.60 42.55 43.87
CA GLN A 430 58.07 41.22 44.20
C GLN A 430 56.72 41.32 44.90
N LEU A 431 56.54 42.26 45.82
CA LEU A 431 55.28 42.44 46.54
C LEU A 431 54.17 43.01 45.64
N ARG A 432 54.50 43.82 44.62
CA ARG A 432 53.55 44.22 43.57
C ARG A 432 53.14 43.01 42.71
N ARG A 433 54.11 42.23 42.21
CA ARG A 433 53.82 41.01 41.43
C ARG A 433 52.98 40.01 42.21
N GLY A 434 53.30 39.75 43.49
CA GLY A 434 52.48 38.89 44.34
C GLY A 434 51.05 39.41 44.57
N GLY A 435 50.83 40.74 44.51
CA GLY A 435 49.50 41.35 44.52
C GLY A 435 48.74 41.20 43.20
N GLU A 436 49.44 41.38 42.08
CA GLU A 436 48.90 41.17 40.71
C GLU A 436 48.55 39.68 40.49
N GLU A 437 49.44 38.77 40.88
CA GLU A 437 49.24 37.31 40.89
C GLU A 437 48.06 36.91 41.79
N LYS A 438 47.98 37.45 43.02
CA LYS A 438 46.83 37.22 43.92
C LYS A 438 45.51 37.65 43.27
N THR A 439 45.48 38.83 42.65
CA THR A 439 44.26 39.35 42.00
C THR A 439 43.87 38.49 40.79
N CYS A 440 44.83 37.99 40.01
CA CYS A 440 44.59 37.05 38.92
C CYS A 440 44.04 35.70 39.43
N LEU A 441 44.59 35.17 40.53
CA LEU A 441 44.14 33.93 41.16
C LEU A 441 42.75 34.08 41.81
N GLU A 442 42.43 35.24 42.41
CA GLU A 442 41.09 35.54 42.92
C GLU A 442 40.07 35.62 41.78
N ALA A 443 40.39 36.26 40.66
CA ALA A 443 39.51 36.30 39.48
C ALA A 443 39.29 34.90 38.87
N LEU A 444 40.33 34.06 38.79
CA LEU A 444 40.22 32.67 38.33
C LEU A 444 39.40 31.79 39.28
N LEU A 445 39.53 32.01 40.61
CA LEU A 445 38.68 31.36 41.61
C LEU A 445 37.22 31.78 41.43
N GLU A 446 36.95 33.08 41.31
CA GLU A 446 35.59 33.59 41.15
C GLU A 446 34.94 33.09 39.86
N GLN A 447 35.67 33.09 38.74
CA GLN A 447 35.27 32.43 37.49
C GLN A 447 34.92 30.95 37.73
N ARG A 448 35.80 30.18 38.39
CA ARG A 448 35.55 28.75 38.69
C ARG A 448 34.35 28.53 39.60
N THR A 449 34.04 29.45 40.51
CA THR A 449 32.78 29.38 41.29
C THR A 449 31.55 29.69 40.43
N GLN A 450 31.65 30.61 39.47
CA GLN A 450 30.56 30.93 38.55
C GLN A 450 30.30 29.80 37.56
N GLU A 451 31.35 29.20 36.99
CA GLU A 451 31.27 27.96 36.19
C GLU A 451 30.62 26.83 36.99
N GLY A 452 30.98 26.69 38.27
CA GLY A 452 30.37 25.73 39.19
C GLY A 452 28.87 25.98 39.42
N ARG A 453 28.45 27.25 39.60
CA ARG A 453 27.03 27.62 39.72
C ARG A 453 26.25 27.29 38.45
N ILE A 454 26.73 27.71 37.28
CA ILE A 454 26.10 27.43 35.98
C ILE A 454 26.01 25.91 35.73
N SER A 455 27.05 25.16 36.08
CA SER A 455 27.05 23.69 35.94
C SER A 455 26.05 23.00 36.85
N LEU A 456 25.81 23.55 38.05
CA LEU A 456 24.83 23.04 39.01
C LEU A 456 23.39 23.34 38.53
N GLU A 457 23.13 24.56 38.07
CA GLU A 457 21.83 24.97 37.51
C GLU A 457 21.45 24.13 36.29
N LEU A 458 22.40 23.92 35.35
CA LEU A 458 22.21 23.06 34.19
C LEU A 458 21.96 21.59 34.57
N LEU A 459 22.62 21.08 35.62
CA LEU A 459 22.37 19.73 36.13
C LEU A 459 20.99 19.62 36.77
N GLU A 460 20.52 20.65 37.49
CA GLU A 460 19.17 20.68 38.05
C GLU A 460 18.10 20.78 36.96
N GLU A 461 18.32 21.57 35.91
CA GLU A 461 17.45 21.62 34.73
C GLU A 461 17.40 20.26 34.01
N LYS A 462 18.54 19.60 33.80
CA LYS A 462 18.57 18.27 33.17
C LYS A 462 17.90 17.19 34.03
N ASN A 463 17.97 17.30 35.36
CA ASN A 463 17.19 16.44 36.26
C ASN A 463 15.68 16.69 36.14
N LYS A 464 15.24 17.95 36.01
CA LYS A 464 13.83 18.30 35.75
C LYS A 464 13.35 17.77 34.40
N GLU A 465 14.17 17.91 33.34
CA GLU A 465 13.87 17.34 32.02
C GLU A 465 13.76 15.81 32.10
N LEU A 466 14.69 15.12 32.76
CA LEU A 466 14.63 13.67 32.95
C LEU A 466 13.37 13.21 33.71
N LEU A 467 12.94 13.95 34.74
CA LEU A 467 11.72 13.65 35.48
C LEU A 467 10.47 13.77 34.60
N LEU A 468 10.38 14.83 33.78
CA LEU A 468 9.31 15.03 32.79
C LEU A 468 9.32 13.91 31.74
N ARG A 469 10.48 13.60 31.16
CA ARG A 469 10.66 12.49 30.19
C ARG A 469 10.22 11.14 30.78
N GLN A 470 10.50 10.90 32.06
CA GLN A 470 10.06 9.70 32.79
C GLN A 470 8.55 9.66 32.98
N GLN A 471 7.93 10.80 33.34
CA GLN A 471 6.48 10.93 33.48
C GLN A 471 5.76 10.72 32.13
N ASP A 472 6.27 11.30 31.04
CA ASP A 472 5.73 11.09 29.69
C ASP A 472 5.87 9.62 29.27
N ALA A 473 7.02 8.99 29.51
CA ALA A 473 7.21 7.56 29.24
C ALA A 473 6.22 6.69 30.03
N GLN A 474 5.90 7.04 31.27
CA GLN A 474 4.85 6.37 32.06
C GLN A 474 3.44 6.60 31.48
N GLN A 475 3.12 7.81 31.02
CA GLN A 475 1.84 8.08 30.32
C GLN A 475 1.73 7.29 29.01
N HIS A 476 2.81 7.21 28.22
CA HIS A 476 2.83 6.42 26.99
C HIS A 476 2.68 4.92 27.29
N LEU A 477 3.30 4.41 28.36
CA LEU A 477 3.11 3.03 28.81
C LEU A 477 1.67 2.77 29.29
N ALA A 478 1.03 3.72 29.95
CA ALA A 478 -0.38 3.63 30.34
C ALA A 478 -1.31 3.58 29.12
N LYS A 479 -1.15 4.53 28.18
CA LYS A 479 -1.89 4.57 26.90
C LYS A 479 -1.68 3.30 26.06
N LEU A 480 -0.47 2.73 26.07
CA LEU A 480 -0.17 1.47 25.38
C LEU A 480 -0.88 0.27 26.04
N LYS A 481 -0.93 0.21 27.38
CA LYS A 481 -1.70 -0.81 28.11
C LYS A 481 -3.21 -0.68 27.89
N GLU A 482 -3.71 0.56 27.83
CA GLU A 482 -5.11 0.83 27.51
C GLU A 482 -5.44 0.34 26.10
N ALA A 483 -4.67 0.73 25.09
CA ALA A 483 -4.81 0.24 23.72
C ALA A 483 -4.70 -1.30 23.63
N GLN A 484 -3.76 -1.91 24.36
CA GLN A 484 -3.66 -3.37 24.44
C GLN A 484 -4.94 -4.01 25.01
N SER A 485 -5.53 -3.43 26.05
CA SER A 485 -6.80 -3.91 26.63
C SER A 485 -7.98 -3.72 25.68
N GLN A 486 -8.01 -2.62 24.91
CA GLN A 486 -9.02 -2.38 23.87
C GLN A 486 -8.90 -3.41 22.75
N CYS A 487 -7.68 -3.74 22.29
CA CYS A 487 -7.45 -4.83 21.33
C CYS A 487 -7.91 -6.19 21.87
N GLN A 488 -7.66 -6.50 23.15
CA GLN A 488 -8.10 -7.75 23.77
C GLN A 488 -9.64 -7.84 23.83
N THR A 489 -10.34 -6.75 24.15
CA THR A 489 -11.81 -6.69 24.07
C THR A 489 -12.30 -6.91 22.63
N LEU A 490 -11.68 -6.25 21.65
CA LEU A 490 -12.04 -6.40 20.24
C LEU A 490 -11.80 -7.83 19.69
N ASP A 491 -10.76 -8.53 20.15
CA ASP A 491 -10.55 -9.95 19.81
C ASP A 491 -11.62 -10.86 20.45
N VAL A 492 -12.06 -10.58 21.68
CA VAL A 492 -13.18 -11.30 22.34
C VAL A 492 -14.51 -11.03 21.60
N ASP A 493 -14.77 -9.78 21.22
CA ASP A 493 -15.94 -9.42 20.41
C ASP A 493 -15.89 -10.09 19.03
N ARG A 494 -14.71 -10.18 18.40
CA ARG A 494 -14.51 -10.85 17.11
C ARG A 494 -14.84 -12.34 17.18
N GLU A 495 -14.32 -13.05 18.17
CA GLU A 495 -14.62 -14.48 18.33
C GLU A 495 -16.09 -14.70 18.76
N THR A 496 -16.69 -13.76 19.49
CA THR A 496 -18.13 -13.77 19.82
C THR A 496 -19.01 -13.56 18.59
N LEU A 497 -18.64 -12.63 17.69
CA LEU A 497 -19.34 -12.42 16.41
C LEU A 497 -19.17 -13.62 15.46
N LYS A 498 -17.98 -14.21 15.42
CA LYS A 498 -17.70 -15.44 14.68
C LYS A 498 -18.54 -16.63 15.15
N LEU A 499 -18.74 -16.79 16.46
CA LEU A 499 -19.65 -17.81 17.01
C LEU A 499 -21.11 -17.56 16.57
N LYS A 500 -21.57 -16.31 16.60
CA LYS A 500 -22.92 -15.93 16.11
C LYS A 500 -23.10 -16.20 14.61
N LEU A 501 -22.06 -15.97 13.80
CA LEU A 501 -22.08 -16.28 12.36
C LEU A 501 -22.13 -17.79 12.11
N ASP A 502 -21.38 -18.59 12.89
CA ASP A 502 -21.41 -20.05 12.84
C ASP A 502 -22.79 -20.62 13.22
N ASP A 503 -23.45 -20.05 14.24
CA ASP A 503 -24.84 -20.40 14.60
C ASP A 503 -25.88 -19.91 13.58
N GLN A 504 -25.63 -18.79 12.89
CA GLN A 504 -26.45 -18.34 11.77
C GLN A 504 -26.31 -19.26 10.54
N GLU A 505 -25.11 -19.70 10.17
CA GLU A 505 -24.92 -20.63 9.06
C GLU A 505 -25.61 -21.97 9.33
N LYS A 506 -25.49 -22.53 10.55
CA LYS A 506 -26.25 -23.72 10.98
C LYS A 506 -27.76 -23.53 10.85
N THR A 507 -28.26 -22.34 11.18
CA THR A 507 -29.68 -22.00 11.04
C THR A 507 -30.10 -21.96 9.56
N ILE A 508 -29.24 -21.41 8.69
CA ILE A 508 -29.45 -21.39 7.25
C ILE A 508 -29.41 -22.81 6.68
N ASP A 509 -28.50 -23.69 7.13
CA ASP A 509 -28.46 -25.10 6.72
C ASP A 509 -29.73 -25.88 7.11
N ILE A 510 -30.25 -25.66 8.32
CA ILE A 510 -31.54 -26.23 8.74
C ILE A 510 -32.68 -25.75 7.81
N LEU A 511 -32.68 -24.47 7.44
CA LEU A 511 -33.68 -23.91 6.51
C LEU A 511 -33.50 -24.42 5.07
N ARG A 512 -32.25 -24.64 4.59
CA ARG A 512 -31.96 -25.29 3.31
C ARG A 512 -32.56 -26.70 3.28
N LEU A 513 -32.30 -27.51 4.31
CA LEU A 513 -32.82 -28.88 4.44
C LEU A 513 -34.36 -28.93 4.55
N GLN A 514 -34.97 -27.99 5.27
CA GLN A 514 -36.43 -27.86 5.33
C GLN A 514 -37.03 -27.48 3.96
N MET A 515 -36.39 -26.58 3.23
CA MET A 515 -36.84 -26.19 1.89
C MET A 515 -36.64 -27.32 0.86
N GLU A 516 -35.54 -28.06 0.92
CA GLU A 516 -35.30 -29.23 0.07
C GLU A 516 -36.33 -30.35 0.33
N SER A 517 -36.65 -30.62 1.61
CA SER A 517 -37.74 -31.52 2.00
C SER A 517 -39.11 -31.04 1.49
N SER A 518 -39.40 -29.74 1.57
CA SER A 518 -40.63 -29.14 1.02
C SER A 518 -40.71 -29.25 -0.51
N ILE A 519 -39.59 -29.06 -1.21
CA ILE A 519 -39.48 -29.28 -2.65
C ILE A 519 -39.71 -30.76 -2.98
N GLN A 520 -39.12 -31.70 -2.24
CA GLN A 520 -39.32 -33.13 -2.44
C GLN A 520 -40.79 -33.54 -2.24
N MET A 521 -41.45 -33.02 -1.20
CA MET A 521 -42.90 -33.21 -0.97
C MET A 521 -43.73 -32.62 -2.12
N THR A 522 -43.38 -31.43 -2.61
CA THR A 522 -44.06 -30.79 -3.75
C THR A 522 -43.90 -31.61 -5.03
N VAL A 523 -42.72 -32.19 -5.28
CA VAL A 523 -42.47 -33.12 -6.38
C VAL A 523 -43.28 -34.41 -6.23
N GLN A 524 -43.41 -34.97 -5.03
CA GLN A 524 -44.28 -36.13 -4.78
C GLN A 524 -45.76 -35.79 -5.01
N HIS A 525 -46.21 -34.61 -4.62
CA HIS A 525 -47.57 -34.12 -4.92
C HIS A 525 -47.79 -33.96 -6.43
N SER A 526 -46.80 -33.45 -7.20
CA SER A 526 -46.88 -33.42 -8.67
C SER A 526 -47.09 -34.82 -9.24
N HIS A 527 -46.23 -35.79 -8.93
CA HIS A 527 -46.37 -37.18 -9.42
C HIS A 527 -47.73 -37.80 -9.06
N THR A 528 -48.30 -37.43 -7.91
CA THR A 528 -49.65 -37.85 -7.49
C THR A 528 -50.74 -37.19 -8.33
N ILE A 529 -50.63 -35.88 -8.60
CA ILE A 529 -51.53 -35.11 -9.46
C ILE A 529 -51.47 -35.61 -10.91
N ASP A 530 -50.27 -35.87 -11.42
CA ASP A 530 -50.02 -36.43 -12.76
C ASP A 530 -50.66 -37.82 -12.92
N SER A 531 -50.54 -38.68 -11.89
CA SER A 531 -51.20 -39.99 -11.83
C SER A 531 -52.73 -39.88 -11.83
N LEU A 532 -53.30 -38.95 -11.05
CA LEU A 532 -54.73 -38.67 -11.01
C LEU A 532 -55.25 -38.07 -12.33
N HIS A 533 -54.45 -37.25 -13.02
CA HIS A 533 -54.77 -36.77 -14.37
C HIS A 533 -54.77 -37.91 -15.39
N GLN A 534 -53.83 -38.86 -15.29
CA GLN A 534 -53.80 -40.04 -16.14
C GLN A 534 -55.03 -40.95 -15.91
N GLU A 535 -55.40 -41.19 -14.65
CA GLU A 535 -56.61 -41.95 -14.29
C GLU A 535 -57.89 -41.24 -14.77
N ASN A 536 -58.03 -39.94 -14.54
CA ASN A 536 -59.18 -39.15 -14.99
C ASN A 536 -59.28 -39.13 -16.54
N SER A 537 -58.15 -39.07 -17.25
CA SER A 537 -58.10 -39.23 -18.71
C SER A 537 -58.59 -40.62 -19.14
N LEU A 538 -58.15 -41.69 -18.47
CA LEU A 538 -58.61 -43.06 -18.74
C LEU A 538 -60.11 -43.22 -18.49
N LEU A 539 -60.62 -42.73 -17.35
CA LEU A 539 -62.04 -42.77 -17.01
C LEU A 539 -62.90 -41.94 -17.97
N SER A 540 -62.41 -40.77 -18.40
CA SER A 540 -63.07 -39.95 -19.42
C SER A 540 -63.13 -40.67 -20.78
N ASN A 541 -62.07 -41.36 -21.18
CA ASN A 541 -62.06 -42.17 -22.40
C ASN A 541 -63.04 -43.35 -22.31
N GLN A 542 -63.09 -44.06 -21.18
CA GLN A 542 -64.06 -45.13 -20.92
C GLN A 542 -65.51 -44.61 -20.92
N LEU A 543 -65.78 -43.47 -20.29
CA LEU A 543 -67.10 -42.83 -20.28
C LEU A 543 -67.55 -42.44 -21.69
N ASN A 544 -66.65 -41.89 -22.51
CA ASN A 544 -66.95 -41.54 -23.91
C ASN A 544 -67.17 -42.79 -24.78
N GLN A 545 -66.42 -43.87 -24.55
CA GLN A 545 -66.64 -45.17 -25.20
C GLN A 545 -68.02 -45.75 -24.85
N HIS A 546 -68.38 -45.83 -23.57
CA HIS A 546 -69.71 -46.30 -23.15
C HIS A 546 -70.84 -45.40 -23.63
N LYS A 547 -70.61 -44.08 -23.74
CA LYS A 547 -71.58 -43.14 -24.33
C LYS A 547 -71.82 -43.43 -25.82
N LEU A 548 -70.79 -43.82 -26.57
CA LEU A 548 -70.89 -44.23 -27.97
C LEU A 548 -71.63 -45.58 -28.10
N GLU A 549 -71.31 -46.57 -27.26
CA GLU A 549 -71.98 -47.87 -27.20
C GLU A 549 -73.48 -47.71 -26.88
N ILE A 550 -73.83 -46.86 -25.90
CA ILE A 550 -75.23 -46.53 -25.57
C ILE A 550 -75.93 -45.83 -26.74
N GLN A 551 -75.23 -45.02 -27.53
CA GLN A 551 -75.80 -44.40 -28.72
C GLN A 551 -76.04 -45.42 -29.85
N GLN A 552 -75.12 -46.36 -30.07
CA GLN A 552 -75.26 -47.47 -31.02
C GLN A 552 -76.45 -48.37 -30.65
N LEU A 553 -76.50 -48.84 -29.40
CA LEU A 553 -77.60 -49.67 -28.88
C LEU A 553 -78.97 -48.98 -28.95
N ARG A 554 -79.02 -47.64 -28.84
CA ARG A 554 -80.26 -46.87 -29.07
C ARG A 554 -80.67 -46.90 -30.54
N THR A 555 -79.74 -46.70 -31.47
CA THR A 555 -80.06 -46.78 -32.91
C THR A 555 -80.46 -48.18 -33.36
N GLU A 556 -79.83 -49.23 -32.80
CA GLU A 556 -80.21 -50.62 -33.04
C GLU A 556 -81.61 -50.94 -32.47
N LEU A 557 -81.90 -50.47 -31.24
CA LEU A 557 -83.21 -50.62 -30.63
C LEU A 557 -84.32 -49.90 -31.42
N ASP A 558 -84.05 -48.70 -31.95
CA ASP A 558 -85.03 -47.95 -32.76
C ASP A 558 -85.20 -48.56 -34.16
N GLN A 559 -84.14 -49.12 -34.76
CA GLN A 559 -84.26 -49.95 -35.96
C GLN A 559 -85.12 -51.19 -35.70
N HIS A 560 -84.86 -51.95 -34.63
CA HIS A 560 -85.64 -53.13 -34.27
C HIS A 560 -87.11 -52.81 -33.95
N LYS A 561 -87.44 -51.64 -33.37
CA LYS A 561 -88.83 -51.17 -33.25
C LYS A 561 -89.49 -50.96 -34.61
N SER A 562 -88.75 -50.39 -35.57
CA SER A 562 -89.21 -50.17 -36.94
C SER A 562 -89.45 -51.50 -37.68
N ASP A 563 -88.48 -52.43 -37.59
CA ASP A 563 -88.58 -53.78 -38.16
C ASP A 563 -89.76 -54.56 -37.57
N LEU A 564 -89.94 -54.51 -36.24
CA LEU A 564 -91.05 -55.15 -35.55
C LEU A 564 -92.40 -54.52 -35.94
N ALA A 565 -92.47 -53.19 -36.08
CA ALA A 565 -93.67 -52.53 -36.56
C ALA A 565 -94.01 -52.95 -38.00
N ALA A 566 -93.02 -52.99 -38.90
CA ALA A 566 -93.21 -53.45 -40.28
C ALA A 566 -93.67 -54.92 -40.34
N ALA A 567 -93.03 -55.80 -39.57
CA ALA A 567 -93.41 -57.21 -39.46
C ALA A 567 -94.82 -57.40 -38.88
N ASP A 568 -95.22 -56.60 -37.89
CA ASP A 568 -96.56 -56.67 -37.29
C ASP A 568 -97.64 -56.05 -38.20
N HIS A 569 -97.29 -55.04 -39.02
CA HIS A 569 -98.14 -54.57 -40.12
C HIS A 569 -98.33 -55.66 -41.19
N GLU A 570 -97.27 -56.37 -41.60
CA GLU A 570 -97.37 -57.48 -42.54
C GLU A 570 -98.18 -58.64 -41.96
N ARG A 571 -97.95 -59.01 -40.70
CA ARG A 571 -98.75 -60.01 -39.97
C ARG A 571 -100.23 -59.64 -39.95
N ARG A 572 -100.58 -58.36 -39.72
CA ARG A 572 -101.96 -57.86 -39.79
C ARG A 572 -102.54 -57.95 -41.21
N ARG A 573 -101.75 -57.66 -42.26
CA ARG A 573 -102.15 -57.80 -43.67
C ARG A 573 -102.43 -59.26 -44.05
N LEU A 574 -101.53 -60.17 -43.67
CA LEU A 574 -101.69 -61.61 -43.88
C LEU A 574 -102.88 -62.17 -43.08
N GLN A 575 -103.08 -61.73 -41.84
CA GLN A 575 -104.23 -62.12 -41.02
C GLN A 575 -105.56 -61.70 -41.67
N ALA A 576 -105.66 -60.49 -42.22
CA ALA A 576 -106.84 -60.05 -42.98
C ALA A 576 -107.10 -60.93 -44.22
N SER A 577 -106.05 -61.23 -45.00
CA SER A 577 -106.15 -62.12 -46.16
C SER A 577 -106.57 -63.56 -45.78
N VAL A 578 -106.07 -64.09 -44.67
CA VAL A 578 -106.50 -65.41 -44.14
C VAL A 578 -107.96 -65.39 -43.71
N VAL A 579 -108.45 -64.29 -43.13
CA VAL A 579 -109.89 -64.14 -42.80
C VAL A 579 -110.75 -64.08 -44.07
N GLU A 580 -110.35 -63.33 -45.09
CA GLU A 580 -111.04 -63.34 -46.39
C GLU A 580 -111.08 -64.73 -47.02
N GLN A 581 -109.95 -65.45 -47.06
CA GLN A 581 -109.90 -66.80 -47.63
C GLN A 581 -110.74 -67.80 -46.81
N SER A 582 -110.73 -67.68 -45.49
CA SER A 582 -111.59 -68.49 -44.61
C SER A 582 -113.07 -68.22 -44.87
N HIS A 583 -113.44 -66.96 -45.13
CA HIS A 583 -114.82 -66.59 -45.49
C HIS A 583 -115.23 -67.19 -46.84
N ARG A 584 -114.40 -67.06 -47.88
CA ARG A 584 -114.63 -67.65 -49.22
C ARG A 584 -114.80 -69.17 -49.14
N VAL A 585 -113.91 -69.86 -48.42
CA VAL A 585 -113.99 -71.32 -48.21
C VAL A 585 -115.26 -71.71 -47.44
N GLN A 586 -115.74 -70.88 -46.51
CA GLN A 586 -117.01 -71.11 -45.82
C GLN A 586 -118.22 -70.90 -46.74
N GLU A 587 -118.19 -69.89 -47.61
CA GLU A 587 -119.21 -69.65 -48.65
C GLU A 587 -119.28 -70.83 -49.64
N GLU A 588 -118.14 -71.23 -50.22
CA GLU A 588 -118.02 -72.40 -51.10
C GLU A 588 -118.48 -73.70 -50.42
N THR A 589 -118.20 -73.85 -49.12
CA THR A 589 -118.66 -75.02 -48.33
C THR A 589 -120.17 -75.03 -48.16
N VAL A 590 -120.80 -73.87 -47.95
CA VAL A 590 -122.27 -73.74 -47.86
C VAL A 590 -122.91 -73.97 -49.23
N GLU A 591 -122.36 -73.39 -50.31
CA GLU A 591 -122.84 -73.64 -51.68
C GLU A 591 -122.74 -75.12 -52.05
N LYS A 592 -121.61 -75.77 -51.74
CA LYS A 592 -121.43 -77.22 -51.92
C LYS A 592 -122.47 -78.06 -51.16
N GLN A 593 -122.86 -77.65 -49.95
CA GLN A 593 -123.93 -78.31 -49.19
C GLN A 593 -125.32 -78.09 -49.82
N GLN A 594 -125.60 -76.89 -50.32
CA GLN A 594 -126.84 -76.60 -51.07
C GLN A 594 -126.92 -77.42 -52.37
N LEU A 595 -125.84 -77.48 -53.15
CA LEU A 595 -125.77 -78.29 -54.37
C LEU A 595 -125.87 -79.79 -54.07
N HIS A 596 -125.24 -80.28 -52.99
CA HIS A 596 -125.35 -81.68 -52.58
C HIS A 596 -126.78 -82.05 -52.17
N THR A 597 -127.47 -81.19 -51.39
CA THR A 597 -128.86 -81.43 -50.99
C THR A 597 -129.83 -81.36 -52.17
N GLN A 598 -129.63 -80.44 -53.13
CA GLN A 598 -130.38 -80.43 -54.39
C GLN A 598 -130.17 -81.71 -55.20
N LEU A 599 -128.92 -82.21 -55.28
CA LEU A 599 -128.58 -83.44 -56.01
C LEU A 599 -129.19 -84.68 -55.35
N GLU A 600 -129.18 -84.77 -54.01
CA GLU A 600 -129.84 -85.87 -53.30
C GLU A 600 -131.37 -85.81 -53.44
N VAL A 601 -131.98 -84.61 -53.49
CA VAL A 601 -133.41 -84.45 -53.84
C VAL A 601 -133.69 -84.95 -55.27
N GLN A 602 -132.87 -84.59 -56.26
CA GLN A 602 -133.00 -85.11 -57.63
C GLN A 602 -132.81 -86.64 -57.67
N ARG A 603 -131.90 -87.20 -56.88
CA ARG A 603 -131.68 -88.64 -56.74
C ARG A 603 -132.88 -89.35 -56.12
N ILE A 604 -133.51 -88.78 -55.09
CA ILE A 604 -134.74 -89.31 -54.48
C ILE A 604 -135.91 -89.24 -55.47
N GLN A 605 -136.02 -88.17 -56.26
CA GLN A 605 -137.00 -88.06 -57.36
C GLN A 605 -136.77 -89.16 -58.42
N LEU A 606 -135.53 -89.35 -58.88
CA LEU A 606 -135.18 -90.42 -59.83
C LEU A 606 -135.44 -91.83 -59.28
N LEU A 607 -135.16 -92.08 -58.00
CA LEU A 607 -135.48 -93.35 -57.33
C LEU A 607 -136.99 -93.58 -57.23
N THR A 608 -137.76 -92.53 -56.97
CA THR A 608 -139.23 -92.58 -56.94
C THR A 608 -139.79 -92.87 -58.33
N LEU A 609 -139.37 -92.12 -59.35
CA LEU A 609 -139.74 -92.32 -60.75
C LEU A 609 -139.35 -93.73 -61.25
N THR A 610 -138.20 -94.25 -60.81
CA THR A 610 -137.75 -95.63 -61.12
C THR A 610 -138.63 -96.68 -60.44
N LYS A 611 -139.11 -96.42 -59.22
CA LYS A 611 -140.06 -97.29 -58.51
C LYS A 611 -141.43 -97.28 -59.20
N GLU A 612 -141.94 -96.10 -59.56
CA GLU A 612 -143.17 -95.94 -60.34
C GLU A 612 -143.07 -96.65 -61.68
N HIS A 613 -141.96 -96.49 -62.41
CA HIS A 613 -141.71 -97.21 -63.67
C HIS A 613 -141.71 -98.73 -63.48
N LYS A 614 -141.09 -99.25 -62.41
CA LYS A 614 -141.14 -100.69 -62.08
C LYS A 614 -142.55 -101.17 -61.73
N GLN A 615 -143.35 -100.36 -61.02
CA GLN A 615 -144.76 -100.68 -60.75
C GLN A 615 -145.59 -100.67 -62.04
N LEU A 616 -145.34 -99.72 -62.95
CA LEU A 616 -145.95 -99.65 -64.28
C LEU A 616 -145.58 -100.88 -65.14
N GLN A 617 -144.31 -101.30 -65.09
CA GLN A 617 -143.81 -102.50 -65.77
C GLN A 617 -144.44 -103.79 -65.19
N GLN A 618 -144.59 -103.88 -63.87
CA GLN A 618 -145.30 -104.99 -63.22
C GLN A 618 -146.78 -105.03 -63.60
N LEU A 619 -147.45 -103.87 -63.62
CA LEU A 619 -148.85 -103.75 -64.05
C LEU A 619 -149.01 -104.14 -65.53
N HIS A 620 -148.11 -103.70 -66.41
CA HIS A 620 -148.10 -104.08 -67.82
C HIS A 620 -147.83 -105.58 -68.00
N SER A 621 -146.92 -106.16 -67.22
CA SER A 621 -146.67 -107.61 -67.22
C SER A 621 -147.90 -108.41 -66.78
N CYS A 622 -148.57 -107.96 -65.71
CA CYS A 622 -149.82 -108.55 -65.23
C CYS A 622 -150.92 -108.47 -66.32
N LYS A 623 -151.13 -107.29 -66.92
CA LYS A 623 -152.08 -107.12 -68.04
C LYS A 623 -151.70 -107.95 -69.26
N SER A 624 -150.42 -108.14 -69.55
CA SER A 624 -149.97 -109.01 -70.64
C SER A 624 -150.28 -110.49 -70.37
N GLU A 625 -150.14 -110.96 -69.13
CA GLU A 625 -150.52 -112.32 -68.76
C GLU A 625 -152.05 -112.50 -68.67
N GLU A 626 -152.81 -111.49 -68.23
CA GLU A 626 -154.28 -111.47 -68.36
C GLU A 626 -154.71 -111.58 -69.84
N HIS A 627 -154.17 -110.73 -70.72
CA HIS A 627 -154.48 -110.76 -72.15
C HIS A 627 -154.11 -112.11 -72.78
N LYS A 628 -152.96 -112.69 -72.41
CA LYS A 628 -152.51 -114.02 -72.83
C LYS A 628 -153.45 -115.12 -72.33
N GLY A 629 -153.97 -115.01 -71.10
CA GLY A 629 -155.02 -115.90 -70.57
C GLY A 629 -156.33 -115.81 -71.36
N VAL A 630 -156.77 -114.60 -71.71
CA VAL A 630 -157.93 -114.37 -72.58
C VAL A 630 -157.69 -114.93 -73.99
N VAL A 631 -156.50 -114.73 -74.57
CA VAL A 631 -156.13 -115.30 -75.88
C VAL A 631 -156.10 -116.84 -75.83
N LEU A 632 -155.60 -117.46 -74.76
CA LEU A 632 -155.64 -118.91 -74.59
C LEU A 632 -157.08 -119.45 -74.43
N MET A 633 -157.95 -118.71 -73.73
CA MET A 633 -159.38 -119.03 -73.65
C MET A 633 -160.04 -118.98 -75.05
N LEU A 634 -159.80 -117.91 -75.80
CA LEU A 634 -160.31 -117.73 -77.17
C LEU A 634 -159.74 -118.79 -78.14
N GLN A 635 -158.47 -119.18 -78.00
CA GLN A 635 -157.88 -120.29 -78.77
C GLN A 635 -158.49 -121.65 -78.41
N SER A 636 -158.86 -121.86 -77.15
CA SER A 636 -159.56 -123.07 -76.71
C SER A 636 -160.98 -123.12 -77.29
N GLN A 637 -161.73 -122.02 -77.23
CA GLN A 637 -163.04 -121.89 -77.88
C GLN A 637 -162.96 -122.11 -79.39
N LEU A 638 -162.00 -121.48 -80.06
CA LEU A 638 -161.79 -121.62 -81.51
C LEU A 638 -161.41 -123.06 -81.90
N ARG A 639 -160.65 -123.77 -81.06
CA ARG A 639 -160.33 -125.19 -81.26
C ARG A 639 -161.57 -126.06 -81.13
N ASN A 640 -162.34 -125.91 -80.05
CA ASN A 640 -163.57 -126.67 -79.84
C ASN A 640 -164.53 -126.52 -81.03
N SER A 641 -164.74 -125.29 -81.51
CA SER A 641 -165.55 -125.04 -82.71
C SER A 641 -164.94 -125.53 -84.03
N HIS A 642 -163.63 -125.84 -84.07
CA HIS A 642 -163.01 -126.53 -85.20
C HIS A 642 -163.23 -128.04 -85.11
N ASP A 643 -163.08 -128.62 -83.92
CA ASP A 643 -163.33 -130.04 -83.65
C ASP A 643 -164.80 -130.40 -83.91
N GLU A 644 -165.74 -129.55 -83.49
CA GLU A 644 -167.18 -129.61 -83.83
C GLU A 644 -167.42 -129.58 -85.35
N LEU A 645 -166.70 -128.70 -86.07
CA LEU A 645 -166.87 -128.53 -87.51
C LEU A 645 -166.26 -129.69 -88.31
N ASP A 646 -165.13 -130.25 -87.88
CA ASP A 646 -164.57 -131.46 -88.46
C ASP A 646 -165.40 -132.72 -88.13
N GLN A 647 -166.08 -132.75 -86.98
CA GLN A 647 -167.09 -133.77 -86.69
C GLN A 647 -168.25 -133.71 -87.70
N VAL A 648 -168.75 -132.52 -88.04
CA VAL A 648 -169.77 -132.32 -89.10
C VAL A 648 -169.24 -132.67 -90.51
N ARG A 649 -167.98 -132.38 -90.82
CA ARG A 649 -167.33 -132.83 -92.08
C ARG A 649 -167.12 -134.36 -92.13
N SER A 650 -167.07 -135.04 -90.99
CA SER A 650 -166.95 -136.50 -90.95
C SER A 650 -168.27 -137.17 -91.29
N THR A 651 -169.38 -136.69 -90.73
CA THR A 651 -170.72 -137.23 -90.97
C THR A 651 -171.21 -136.94 -92.40
N LEU A 652 -170.85 -135.79 -92.98
CA LEU A 652 -171.17 -135.49 -94.39
C LEU A 652 -170.53 -136.50 -95.35
N ARG A 653 -169.23 -136.81 -95.18
CA ARG A 653 -168.51 -137.78 -96.04
C ARG A 653 -169.03 -139.21 -95.92
N THR A 654 -169.52 -139.62 -94.74
CA THR A 654 -170.22 -140.91 -94.60
C THR A 654 -171.58 -140.95 -95.31
N LEU A 655 -172.20 -139.79 -95.56
CA LEU A 655 -173.44 -139.69 -96.32
C LEU A 655 -173.17 -139.78 -97.83
N GLU A 656 -172.17 -139.04 -98.33
CA GLU A 656 -171.74 -139.08 -99.74
C GLU A 656 -171.32 -140.49 -100.18
N GLY A 657 -170.65 -141.25 -99.31
CA GLY A 657 -170.26 -142.64 -99.59
C GLY A 657 -171.43 -143.62 -99.70
N ALA A 658 -172.58 -143.33 -99.09
CA ALA A 658 -173.77 -144.19 -99.19
C ALA A 658 -174.48 -144.02 -100.54
N ASP A 659 -174.56 -142.79 -101.05
CA ASP A 659 -175.30 -142.45 -102.27
C ASP A 659 -174.62 -143.01 -103.54
N GLY A 660 -173.28 -142.99 -103.57
CA GLY A 660 -172.48 -143.53 -104.68
C GLY A 660 -172.68 -145.03 -104.92
N HIS A 661 -172.91 -145.83 -103.88
CA HIS A 661 -173.21 -147.26 -104.01
C HIS A 661 -174.63 -147.51 -104.57
N GLY A 662 -175.60 -146.64 -104.26
CA GLY A 662 -176.94 -146.70 -104.87
C GLY A 662 -176.91 -146.44 -106.37
N LEU A 663 -176.11 -145.46 -106.81
CA LEU A 663 -176.00 -145.08 -108.22
C LEU A 663 -175.36 -146.19 -109.09
N GLN A 664 -174.31 -146.85 -108.59
CA GLN A 664 -173.69 -147.97 -109.30
C GLN A 664 -174.66 -149.15 -109.47
N ALA A 665 -175.40 -149.52 -108.42
CA ALA A 665 -176.38 -150.60 -108.48
C ALA A 665 -177.49 -150.35 -109.51
N ALA A 666 -177.85 -149.09 -109.77
CA ALA A 666 -178.80 -148.72 -110.82
C ALA A 666 -178.21 -148.88 -112.23
N MET A 667 -176.92 -148.56 -112.44
CA MET A 667 -176.25 -148.74 -113.74
C MET A 667 -176.11 -150.21 -114.13
N ASP A 668 -175.65 -151.07 -113.22
CA ASP A 668 -175.54 -152.53 -113.41
C ASP A 668 -176.89 -153.19 -113.79
N MET A 669 -177.99 -152.57 -113.37
CA MET A 669 -179.35 -153.01 -113.67
C MET A 669 -179.83 -152.53 -115.05
N GLN A 670 -179.42 -151.32 -115.47
CA GLN A 670 -179.70 -150.78 -116.80
C GLN A 670 -178.97 -151.56 -117.91
N GLU A 671 -177.71 -151.96 -117.68
CA GLU A 671 -176.91 -152.70 -118.68
C GLU A 671 -177.56 -154.06 -119.04
N LYS A 672 -178.09 -154.76 -118.04
CA LYS A 672 -178.87 -156.01 -118.22
C LYS A 672 -180.18 -155.82 -119.01
N ILE A 673 -180.77 -154.63 -119.00
CA ILE A 673 -181.96 -154.32 -119.79
C ILE A 673 -181.58 -154.12 -121.26
N THR A 674 -180.47 -153.43 -121.54
CA THR A 674 -179.96 -153.23 -122.91
C THR A 674 -179.63 -154.57 -123.59
N ALA A 675 -178.85 -155.43 -122.93
CA ALA A 675 -178.46 -156.73 -123.48
C ALA A 675 -179.65 -157.66 -123.79
N LYS A 676 -180.75 -157.55 -123.03
CA LYS A 676 -182.00 -158.28 -123.34
C LYS A 676 -182.79 -157.68 -124.51
N ARG A 677 -182.58 -156.40 -124.85
CA ARG A 677 -183.26 -155.72 -125.95
C ARG A 677 -182.64 -156.12 -127.30
N GLU A 678 -181.32 -156.09 -127.40
CA GLU A 678 -180.58 -156.59 -128.57
C GLU A 678 -180.92 -158.06 -128.89
N GLN A 679 -181.15 -158.88 -127.86
CA GLN A 679 -181.56 -160.27 -128.00
C GLN A 679 -182.99 -160.42 -128.56
N ILE A 680 -183.89 -159.47 -128.31
CA ILE A 680 -185.23 -159.40 -128.92
C ILE A 680 -185.12 -158.94 -130.38
N ASP A 681 -184.33 -157.91 -130.65
CA ASP A 681 -184.15 -157.35 -132.00
C ASP A 681 -183.53 -158.40 -132.95
N SER A 682 -182.57 -159.20 -132.45
CA SER A 682 -181.99 -160.34 -133.17
C SER A 682 -183.03 -161.44 -133.51
N LEU A 683 -184.02 -161.66 -132.64
CA LEU A 683 -185.12 -162.60 -132.90
C LEU A 683 -186.13 -162.03 -133.91
N GLN A 684 -186.47 -160.74 -133.82
CA GLN A 684 -187.35 -160.09 -134.80
C GLN A 684 -186.75 -160.10 -136.21
N SER A 685 -185.47 -159.81 -136.35
CA SER A 685 -184.76 -159.89 -137.64
C SER A 685 -184.82 -161.28 -138.27
N LYS A 686 -184.75 -162.35 -137.45
CA LYS A 686 -184.92 -163.75 -137.92
C LYS A 686 -186.35 -164.06 -138.38
N VAL A 687 -187.38 -163.54 -137.71
CA VAL A 687 -188.77 -163.70 -138.16
C VAL A 687 -188.96 -163.06 -139.53
N GLN A 688 -188.50 -161.81 -139.69
CA GLN A 688 -188.65 -161.05 -140.94
C GLN A 688 -187.89 -161.70 -142.11
N HIS A 689 -186.73 -162.33 -141.87
CA HIS A 689 -186.03 -163.08 -142.90
C HIS A 689 -186.76 -164.36 -143.34
N LEU A 690 -187.46 -165.03 -142.42
CA LEU A 690 -188.29 -166.19 -142.76
C LEU A 690 -189.52 -165.79 -143.58
N GLU A 691 -190.14 -164.65 -143.25
CA GLU A 691 -191.23 -164.05 -144.03
C GLU A 691 -190.81 -163.74 -145.48
N GLU A 692 -189.63 -163.13 -145.68
CA GLU A 692 -189.08 -162.95 -147.05
C GLU A 692 -188.88 -164.27 -147.81
N THR A 693 -188.55 -165.36 -147.13
CA THR A 693 -188.38 -166.67 -147.80
C THR A 693 -189.70 -167.35 -148.16
N MET A 694 -190.79 -167.07 -147.44
CA MET A 694 -192.13 -167.49 -147.86
C MET A 694 -192.52 -166.81 -149.17
N GLU A 695 -192.33 -165.48 -149.26
CA GLU A 695 -192.66 -164.68 -150.45
C GLU A 695 -191.84 -165.12 -151.68
N LYS A 696 -190.53 -165.35 -151.50
CA LYS A 696 -189.62 -165.77 -152.60
C LYS A 696 -189.92 -167.18 -153.13
N LEU A 697 -190.58 -168.05 -152.36
CA LEU A 697 -191.06 -169.34 -152.84
C LEU A 697 -192.38 -169.20 -153.61
N TYR A 698 -193.34 -168.41 -153.10
CA TYR A 698 -194.59 -168.10 -153.80
C TYR A 698 -194.34 -167.51 -155.20
N GLN A 699 -193.38 -166.58 -155.33
CA GLN A 699 -192.98 -165.97 -156.61
C GLN A 699 -192.37 -166.96 -157.63
N ARG A 700 -191.81 -168.10 -157.18
CA ARG A 700 -191.31 -169.15 -158.10
C ARG A 700 -192.44 -170.03 -158.64
N GLN A 701 -193.57 -170.09 -157.94
CA GLN A 701 -194.74 -170.88 -158.32
C GLN A 701 -195.57 -170.23 -159.44
N LEU A 702 -195.28 -168.98 -159.83
CA LEU A 702 -196.02 -168.22 -160.86
C LEU A 702 -195.28 -168.03 -162.21
N LYS A 703 -194.03 -168.50 -162.36
CA LYS A 703 -193.18 -168.16 -163.52
C LYS A 703 -192.65 -169.32 -164.36
N ARG A 704 -193.07 -170.57 -164.09
CA ARG A 704 -192.74 -171.71 -164.96
C ARG A 704 -193.82 -172.11 -165.96
N ASP A 705 -195.07 -171.69 -165.76
CA ASP A 705 -196.23 -172.01 -166.62
C ASP A 705 -196.24 -171.30 -168.00
N ARG A 706 -195.08 -170.82 -168.51
CA ARG A 706 -195.00 -170.01 -169.74
C ARG A 706 -193.78 -170.22 -170.67
N ASN A 707 -192.78 -171.04 -170.32
CA ASN A 707 -191.63 -171.28 -171.20
C ASN A 707 -191.18 -172.74 -171.14
N ALA A 708 -191.17 -173.41 -172.30
CA ALA A 708 -191.39 -174.85 -172.47
C ALA A 708 -192.78 -175.31 -171.95
N GLY A 709 -193.53 -176.19 -172.62
CA GLY A 709 -193.35 -176.76 -173.96
C GLY A 709 -192.83 -178.19 -173.95
N ARG A 710 -193.73 -179.13 -174.29
CA ARG A 710 -193.60 -180.60 -174.36
C ARG A 710 -193.66 -181.36 -173.03
N GLU A 711 -194.46 -182.43 -173.09
CA GLU A 711 -194.39 -183.68 -172.32
C GLU A 711 -194.17 -183.66 -170.79
N ARG A 712 -195.31 -183.84 -170.11
CA ARG A 712 -195.51 -184.51 -168.80
C ARG A 712 -195.13 -183.73 -167.54
#